data_AF-A0A1Q8INW1-F1
#
_entry.id   AF-A0A1Q8INW1-F1
#
_cell.length_a   1.000
_cell.length_b   1.000
_cell.length_c   1.000
_cell.angle_alpha   90.00
_cell.angle_beta   90.00
_cell.angle_gamma   90.00
#
_symmetry.space_group_name_H-M   'P 1'
#
loop_
_entity.id
_entity.type
_entity.pdbx_description
1 polymer ?
#
loop_
_entity_poly.entity_id
_entity_poly.type
_entity_poly.pdbx_seq_one_letter_code
_entity_poly.pdbx_strand_id
1 'polypeptide(L)'
;MTQQQPEALGGLSHSGGVDHREADQDGVFIPTENLNVASATQHVLKSGDTFIVNDPLGDITGHDDGLFVNDTRVLSQLRLTFGGRAPSLLSGSVSSDNTSFTAHLTNRPLPPLGGSSTPEGVIHVERVRVLSGTVLNEAIELTNYGTSDATVPLSISFASDFRDMFEVRGLKRDKQGRVEPARIENQEVLLGYLGLDDVARNVQIAFSPQPDKLFADRADYTVKLPAQACVSIYLSVAVHVVPMAGKPGADVSQPVHAMSEAHLSQIDAERPRVGRTAVRAALVDAHLVMRERRRASARMRTSNPLFNAWIDRSFADLSLLTTDLATGPYPYAGIPWFSTPFGRDAVITSLQTLWLQPHLAAGVLRFLADHQARENSPFRDAAPGKIMHEMRKGEMAAAGEVPFALYYGGVDTTPLFIVLAGAYVNRTGDIALIDELWPALERAAQWVAGVCDKNRYGLLDYQRESDGGLANQGWKDSHDSVFHADGRFPDGPIALVEVQAYASAAFDTMAHFARLRGLRDAAAQYGERAKKIRRCVEEKYWMEEAGFYGIALDGHGELCRVMASNAGHLLAFGLPTRERGEAVVRALDSTLFHTGWGVRTLAASQARFNPMAYHNGSVWPHDNALCARGLSRYGGKASAVRLLQALFQAAVNFDMRLPELFCGFPRRRGEPPTAYPVACLPQAWAAGSPFMMLEACLGIMIDAERREVLIEQPMLPEGIDWLEISDLRVGDASVSITFRRIGDKVVASAEQGDVRVVALL
;
A
#
# COMPACT_ATOMS: atom_id res chain seq x y z
N MET A 1 13.90 50.39 41.34
CA MET A 1 13.70 48.93 41.45
C MET A 1 13.25 48.43 40.08
N THR A 2 13.85 47.34 39.63
CA THR A 2 13.38 46.46 38.54
C THR A 2 11.97 45.90 38.87
N GLN A 3 11.14 45.32 38.00
CA GLN A 3 11.26 44.58 36.73
C GLN A 3 9.84 44.56 36.06
N GLN A 4 9.55 44.14 34.82
CA GLN A 4 10.29 43.58 33.67
C GLN A 4 9.51 43.92 32.38
N GLN A 5 10.03 43.60 31.18
CA GLN A 5 9.33 43.77 29.88
C GLN A 5 8.86 42.42 29.30
N PRO A 6 7.70 42.35 28.60
CA PRO A 6 7.25 41.17 27.87
C PRO A 6 7.78 41.16 26.41
N GLU A 7 9.06 40.89 26.22
CA GLU A 7 9.59 40.33 24.97
C GLU A 7 9.62 38.79 25.11
N ALA A 8 8.55 38.08 24.71
CA ALA A 8 8.50 36.61 24.80
C ALA A 8 7.54 35.88 23.84
N LEU A 9 6.80 36.58 22.98
CA LEU A 9 6.14 35.96 21.82
C LEU A 9 6.88 36.44 20.57
N GLY A 10 7.66 35.54 19.97
CA GLY A 10 8.29 35.80 18.69
C GLY A 10 7.22 36.18 17.66
N GLY A 11 7.39 37.35 17.03
CA GLY A 11 6.40 37.87 16.10
C GLY A 11 6.15 36.92 14.94
N LEU A 12 4.97 37.04 14.32
CA LEU A 12 4.60 36.32 13.10
C LEU A 12 5.64 36.59 11.99
N SER A 13 6.60 35.68 11.84
CA SER A 13 7.48 35.64 10.69
C SER A 13 6.66 35.10 9.51
N HIS A 14 5.95 35.99 8.82
CA HIS A 14 5.26 35.67 7.57
C HIS A 14 6.29 35.36 6.48
N SER A 15 6.78 34.12 6.44
CA SER A 15 7.34 33.52 5.24
C SER A 15 6.20 33.20 4.27
N GLY A 16 5.66 34.24 3.63
CA GLY A 16 4.76 34.14 2.48
C GLY A 16 3.52 33.27 2.64
N GLY A 17 2.61 33.62 3.55
CA GLY A 17 1.27 33.02 3.63
C GLY A 17 0.20 33.99 3.12
N VAL A 18 -0.59 33.57 2.14
CA VAL A 18 -1.86 34.22 1.76
C VAL A 18 -2.99 33.47 2.47
N ASP A 19 -3.96 34.19 3.05
CA ASP A 19 -5.14 33.55 3.66
C ASP A 19 -5.90 32.73 2.61
N HIS A 20 -5.87 31.41 2.77
CA HIS A 20 -6.71 30.51 2.00
C HIS A 20 -8.10 30.44 2.64
N ARG A 21 -9.14 30.81 1.87
CA ARG A 21 -10.51 30.45 2.21
C ARG A 21 -10.69 28.95 2.00
N GLU A 22 -11.33 28.28 2.94
CA GLU A 22 -11.85 26.93 2.73
C GLU A 22 -12.81 26.97 1.54
N ALA A 23 -12.51 26.16 0.52
CA ALA A 23 -13.43 25.85 -0.57
C ALA A 23 -14.15 24.54 -0.24
N ASP A 24 -15.38 24.37 -0.75
CA ASP A 24 -16.15 23.15 -0.57
C ASP A 24 -15.37 21.90 -1.04
N GLN A 25 -15.57 20.79 -0.34
CA GLN A 25 -14.80 19.55 -0.52
C GLN A 25 -15.24 18.79 -1.78
N ASP A 26 -14.67 19.16 -2.93
CA ASP A 26 -14.88 18.50 -4.21
C ASP A 26 -14.17 17.12 -4.30
N GLY A 27 -14.96 16.05 -4.33
CA GLY A 27 -14.68 14.78 -5.03
C GLY A 27 -13.58 13.82 -4.51
N VAL A 28 -12.49 14.32 -3.94
CA VAL A 28 -11.33 13.49 -3.54
C VAL A 28 -11.37 13.19 -2.04
N PHE A 29 -11.71 11.95 -1.67
CA PHE A 29 -11.79 11.55 -0.26
C PHE A 29 -10.40 11.32 0.36
N ILE A 30 -9.71 12.39 0.74
CA ILE A 30 -8.68 12.29 1.78
C ILE A 30 -9.40 11.88 3.07
N PRO A 31 -8.97 10.84 3.82
CA PRO A 31 -9.57 10.49 5.10
C PRO A 31 -9.68 11.73 5.99
N THR A 32 -10.88 12.08 6.45
CA THR A 32 -11.03 13.27 7.28
C THR A 32 -10.30 13.06 8.60
N GLU A 33 -9.64 14.12 9.10
CA GLU A 33 -8.92 14.10 10.38
C GLU A 33 -9.90 13.96 11.55
N ASN A 34 -10.42 12.75 11.77
CA ASN A 34 -11.01 12.38 13.05
C ASN A 34 -9.88 12.35 14.11
N LEU A 35 -10.21 12.68 15.35
CA LEU A 35 -9.21 12.94 16.40
C LEU A 35 -8.34 11.73 16.80
N ASN A 36 -8.61 10.52 16.28
CA ASN A 36 -7.91 9.26 16.59
C ASN A 36 -7.76 8.36 15.34
N VAL A 37 -7.34 8.89 14.20
CA VAL A 37 -7.15 8.07 12.98
C VAL A 37 -5.79 7.35 12.98
N ALA A 38 -5.76 6.13 12.43
CA ALA A 38 -4.61 5.34 11.94
C ALA A 38 -3.29 5.55 12.71
N SER A 39 -3.36 5.42 14.03
CA SER A 39 -2.18 5.57 14.87
C SER A 39 -1.17 4.44 14.57
N ALA A 40 0.12 4.71 14.80
CA ALA A 40 1.19 3.70 14.78
C ALA A 40 1.00 2.58 15.85
N THR A 41 -0.11 2.58 16.60
CA THR A 41 -0.47 1.55 17.58
C THR A 41 -1.53 0.56 17.07
N GLN A 42 -2.00 0.70 15.84
CA GLN A 42 -2.91 -0.29 15.25
C GLN A 42 -2.17 -1.50 14.68
N HIS A 43 -2.83 -2.66 14.76
CA HIS A 43 -2.34 -3.93 14.24
C HIS A 43 -3.32 -4.51 13.22
N VAL A 44 -2.77 -5.13 12.18
CA VAL A 44 -3.53 -5.57 11.01
C VAL A 44 -3.22 -7.02 10.62
N LEU A 45 -4.23 -7.74 10.14
CA LEU A 45 -4.11 -9.02 9.43
C LEU A 45 -5.02 -8.99 8.19
N LYS A 46 -4.66 -9.71 7.12
CA LYS A 46 -5.39 -9.76 5.85
C LYS A 46 -5.34 -11.16 5.23
N SER A 47 -6.45 -11.56 4.63
CA SER A 47 -6.60 -12.77 3.83
C SER A 47 -7.56 -12.48 2.67
N GLY A 48 -7.02 -12.35 1.45
CA GLY A 48 -7.80 -11.96 0.27
C GLY A 48 -8.46 -10.59 0.44
N ASP A 49 -9.78 -10.52 0.21
CA ASP A 49 -10.64 -9.35 0.41
C ASP A 49 -11.08 -9.13 1.88
N THR A 50 -10.61 -9.97 2.81
CA THR A 50 -10.92 -9.83 4.25
C THR A 50 -9.72 -9.27 5.00
N PHE A 51 -9.91 -8.27 5.85
CA PHE A 51 -8.88 -7.77 6.74
C PHE A 51 -9.44 -7.32 8.09
N ILE A 52 -8.60 -7.27 9.10
CA ILE A 52 -8.94 -6.76 10.43
C ILE A 52 -7.95 -5.69 10.85
N VAL A 53 -8.46 -4.67 11.53
CA VAL A 53 -7.68 -3.66 12.26
C VAL A 53 -8.12 -3.69 13.72
N ASN A 54 -7.16 -3.68 14.64
CA ASN A 54 -7.41 -3.63 16.08
C ASN A 54 -6.34 -2.82 16.83
N ASP A 55 -6.64 -2.42 18.06
CA ASP A 55 -5.71 -1.72 18.95
C ASP A 55 -4.64 -2.68 19.55
N PRO A 56 -3.67 -2.19 20.36
CA PRO A 56 -2.68 -3.05 21.02
C PRO A 56 -3.24 -4.07 22.01
N LEU A 57 -4.46 -3.85 22.55
CA LEU A 57 -5.14 -4.79 23.43
C LEU A 57 -5.76 -5.95 22.65
N GLY A 58 -5.90 -5.83 21.32
CA GLY A 58 -6.68 -6.72 20.46
C GLY A 58 -8.16 -6.32 20.37
N ASP A 59 -8.55 -5.18 20.92
CA ASP A 59 -9.92 -4.69 20.89
C ASP A 59 -10.25 -4.02 19.54
N ILE A 60 -11.52 -4.10 19.15
CA ILE A 60 -12.15 -3.27 18.11
C ILE A 60 -13.12 -2.32 18.80
N THR A 61 -13.03 -1.03 18.46
CA THR A 61 -13.74 0.08 19.09
C THR A 61 -14.86 0.70 18.23
N GLY A 62 -14.80 0.54 16.90
CA GLY A 62 -15.80 1.00 15.95
C GLY A 62 -15.53 2.41 15.39
N HIS A 63 -14.32 2.92 15.59
CA HIS A 63 -13.88 4.20 15.02
C HIS A 63 -13.42 3.98 13.58
N ASP A 64 -12.12 3.84 13.36
CA ASP A 64 -11.47 3.45 12.10
C ASP A 64 -11.09 1.96 12.05
N ASP A 65 -11.16 1.27 13.19
CA ASP A 65 -10.91 -0.17 13.34
C ASP A 65 -12.15 -1.04 13.02
N GLY A 66 -11.93 -2.35 12.87
CA GLY A 66 -12.99 -3.28 12.46
C GLY A 66 -12.49 -4.58 11.83
N LEU A 67 -13.38 -5.56 11.69
CA LEU A 67 -13.27 -6.64 10.70
C LEU A 67 -14.00 -6.19 9.44
N PHE A 68 -13.31 -6.23 8.31
CA PHE A 68 -13.80 -5.78 7.00
C PHE A 68 -13.79 -6.94 6.00
N VAL A 69 -14.84 -7.03 5.19
CA VAL A 69 -14.94 -7.94 4.04
C VAL A 69 -15.52 -7.15 2.87
N ASN A 70 -14.86 -7.17 1.71
CA ASN A 70 -15.31 -6.45 0.51
C ASN A 70 -15.66 -4.97 0.81
N ASP A 71 -14.70 -4.21 1.36
CA ASP A 71 -14.86 -2.82 1.81
C ASP A 71 -16.04 -2.55 2.79
N THR A 72 -16.67 -3.58 3.37
CA THR A 72 -17.74 -3.42 4.37
C THR A 72 -17.25 -3.79 5.76
N ARG A 73 -17.43 -2.93 6.77
CA ARG A 73 -17.14 -3.24 8.19
C ARG A 73 -18.20 -4.17 8.77
N VAL A 74 -17.93 -5.47 8.70
CA VAL A 74 -18.84 -6.51 9.18
C VAL A 74 -18.76 -6.74 10.69
N LEU A 75 -17.68 -6.33 11.37
CA LEU A 75 -17.60 -6.29 12.84
C LEU A 75 -17.04 -4.94 13.27
N SER A 76 -17.83 -4.17 14.01
CA SER A 76 -17.50 -2.83 14.51
C SER A 76 -17.14 -2.81 16.00
N GLN A 77 -17.33 -3.91 16.73
CA GLN A 77 -16.87 -4.03 18.10
C GLN A 77 -16.45 -5.48 18.40
N LEU A 78 -15.36 -5.63 19.13
CA LEU A 78 -14.91 -6.90 19.73
C LEU A 78 -14.00 -6.55 20.91
N ARG A 79 -14.50 -6.64 22.14
CA ARG A 79 -13.79 -6.10 23.33
C ARG A 79 -13.73 -7.09 24.48
N LEU A 80 -12.56 -7.23 25.07
CA LEU A 80 -12.32 -8.08 26.24
C LEU A 80 -12.28 -7.26 27.53
N THR A 81 -13.11 -7.61 28.51
CA THR A 81 -13.11 -6.95 29.83
C THR A 81 -13.19 -7.94 30.99
N PHE A 82 -12.59 -7.57 32.12
CA PHE A 82 -12.74 -8.26 33.40
C PHE A 82 -13.52 -7.36 34.37
N GLY A 83 -14.70 -7.81 34.81
CA GLY A 83 -15.59 -7.04 35.69
C GLY A 83 -15.98 -5.68 35.10
N GLY A 84 -16.16 -5.61 33.78
CA GLY A 84 -16.48 -4.37 33.05
C GLY A 84 -15.29 -3.41 32.83
N ARG A 85 -14.05 -3.81 33.15
CA ARG A 85 -12.84 -2.99 32.92
C ARG A 85 -11.91 -3.70 31.94
N ALA A 86 -11.33 -2.96 31.01
CA ALA A 86 -10.26 -3.48 30.16
C ALA A 86 -9.03 -3.87 31.01
N PRO A 87 -8.33 -4.97 30.68
CA PRO A 87 -7.06 -5.35 31.30
C PRO A 87 -5.96 -4.31 30.98
N SER A 88 -4.83 -4.42 31.68
CA SER A 88 -3.65 -3.59 31.41
C SER A 88 -2.78 -4.23 30.32
N LEU A 89 -2.36 -3.45 29.32
CA LEU A 89 -1.45 -3.88 28.25
C LEU A 89 -0.04 -4.17 28.80
N LEU A 90 0.56 -5.27 28.35
CA LEU A 90 2.00 -5.53 28.49
C LEU A 90 2.71 -5.37 27.14
N SER A 91 2.14 -5.94 26.08
CA SER A 91 2.61 -5.78 24.69
C SER A 91 1.53 -6.20 23.69
N GLY A 92 1.45 -5.51 22.54
CA GLY A 92 0.70 -5.94 21.36
C GLY A 92 1.63 -6.01 20.16
N SER A 93 1.54 -7.05 19.33
CA SER A 93 2.42 -7.19 18.16
C SER A 93 1.82 -8.10 17.08
N VAL A 94 2.26 -7.90 15.84
CA VAL A 94 2.04 -8.82 14.73
C VAL A 94 3.35 -9.56 14.45
N SER A 95 3.24 -10.87 14.23
CA SER A 95 4.35 -11.76 13.82
C SER A 95 5.18 -11.19 12.66
N SER A 96 6.42 -11.64 12.54
CA SER A 96 7.36 -11.15 11.52
C SER A 96 6.91 -11.47 10.08
N ASP A 97 6.08 -12.49 9.89
CA ASP A 97 5.48 -12.92 8.62
C ASP A 97 4.00 -12.51 8.48
N ASN A 98 3.48 -11.65 9.37
CA ASN A 98 2.11 -11.13 9.36
C ASN A 98 0.98 -12.19 9.40
N THR A 99 1.24 -13.41 9.90
CA THR A 99 0.23 -14.49 9.95
C THR A 99 -0.67 -14.44 11.17
N SER A 100 -0.20 -13.84 12.26
CA SER A 100 -0.92 -13.74 13.53
C SER A 100 -0.59 -12.47 14.32
N PHE A 101 -1.58 -12.02 15.08
CA PHE A 101 -1.47 -10.98 16.10
C PHE A 101 -1.43 -11.63 17.49
N THR A 102 -0.58 -11.12 18.37
CA THR A 102 -0.51 -11.54 19.78
C THR A 102 -0.50 -10.33 20.71
N ALA A 103 -1.38 -10.33 21.71
CA ALA A 103 -1.36 -9.40 22.83
C ALA A 103 -1.11 -10.13 24.15
N HIS A 104 -0.19 -9.60 24.95
CA HIS A 104 -0.01 -9.98 26.35
C HIS A 104 -0.58 -8.87 27.24
N LEU A 105 -1.46 -9.25 28.16
CA LEU A 105 -2.20 -8.35 29.04
C LEU A 105 -2.13 -8.89 30.48
N THR A 106 -2.55 -8.08 31.45
CA THR A 106 -2.73 -8.52 32.83
C THR A 106 -3.96 -7.94 33.50
N ASN A 107 -4.49 -8.63 34.51
CA ASN A 107 -5.62 -8.14 35.27
C ASN A 107 -5.25 -6.90 36.10
N ARG A 108 -6.19 -5.95 36.12
CA ARG A 108 -6.32 -4.92 37.18
C ARG A 108 -6.94 -5.56 38.44
N PRO A 109 -7.00 -4.88 39.59
CA PRO A 109 -7.65 -5.43 40.78
C PRO A 109 -9.08 -5.86 40.45
N LEU A 110 -9.37 -7.15 40.63
CA LEU A 110 -10.69 -7.71 40.31
C LEU A 110 -11.67 -7.43 41.47
N PRO A 111 -12.93 -7.09 41.17
CA PRO A 111 -13.94 -6.93 42.22
C PRO A 111 -14.15 -8.26 42.96
N PRO A 112 -14.28 -8.24 44.31
CA PRO A 112 -14.43 -9.45 45.10
C PRO A 112 -15.79 -10.12 44.85
N LEU A 113 -15.83 -11.10 43.94
CA LEU A 113 -16.99 -11.98 43.74
C LEU A 113 -16.96 -13.11 44.77
N GLY A 114 -17.37 -12.80 46.00
CA GLY A 114 -17.55 -13.78 47.08
C GLY A 114 -16.27 -14.25 47.78
N GLY A 115 -15.15 -13.54 47.64
CA GLY A 115 -13.86 -13.87 48.27
C GLY A 115 -12.95 -12.64 48.43
N SER A 116 -11.69 -12.86 48.82
CA SER A 116 -10.66 -11.81 48.83
C SER A 116 -10.35 -11.32 47.41
N SER A 117 -10.11 -10.02 47.23
CA SER A 117 -9.76 -9.43 45.94
C SER A 117 -8.50 -10.06 45.35
N THR A 118 -8.58 -10.58 44.12
CA THR A 118 -7.40 -11.01 43.36
C THR A 118 -6.46 -9.81 43.14
N PRO A 119 -5.18 -9.89 43.52
CA PRO A 119 -4.22 -8.81 43.31
C PRO A 119 -4.11 -8.38 41.85
N GLU A 120 -3.66 -7.15 41.60
CA GLU A 120 -3.25 -6.69 40.28
C GLU A 120 -1.99 -7.45 39.80
N GLY A 121 -1.89 -7.70 38.50
CA GLY A 121 -0.65 -8.23 37.90
C GLY A 121 -0.45 -9.75 38.00
N VAL A 122 -1.35 -10.52 38.64
CA VAL A 122 -1.14 -11.96 38.89
C VAL A 122 -1.81 -12.89 37.87
N ILE A 123 -2.80 -12.39 37.12
CA ILE A 123 -3.41 -13.11 36.00
C ILE A 123 -2.85 -12.52 34.72
N HIS A 124 -2.07 -13.31 34.00
CA HIS A 124 -1.64 -13.04 32.65
C HIS A 124 -2.73 -13.46 31.67
N VAL A 125 -2.88 -12.69 30.60
CA VAL A 125 -3.78 -12.99 29.49
C VAL A 125 -2.97 -12.95 28.21
N GLU A 126 -3.03 -14.02 27.42
CA GLU A 126 -2.53 -14.04 26.06
C GLU A 126 -3.72 -14.09 25.10
N ARG A 127 -3.80 -13.13 24.17
CA ARG A 127 -4.73 -13.16 23.04
C ARG A 127 -3.93 -13.46 21.78
N VAL A 128 -4.22 -14.57 21.09
CA VAL A 128 -3.63 -14.91 19.78
C VAL A 128 -4.73 -14.92 18.73
N ARG A 129 -4.60 -14.10 17.69
CA ARG A 129 -5.59 -13.89 16.64
C ARG A 129 -5.00 -14.21 15.27
N VAL A 130 -5.81 -14.84 14.43
CA VAL A 130 -5.44 -15.38 13.11
C VAL A 130 -6.60 -15.18 12.14
N LEU A 131 -6.31 -14.77 10.92
CA LEU A 131 -7.32 -14.58 9.87
C LEU A 131 -7.03 -15.50 8.69
N SER A 132 -8.00 -16.33 8.29
CA SER A 132 -7.89 -17.24 7.13
C SER A 132 -9.21 -17.30 6.36
N GLY A 133 -9.18 -16.98 5.08
CA GLY A 133 -10.37 -16.66 4.29
C GLY A 133 -11.19 -15.56 4.96
N THR A 134 -12.50 -15.79 5.11
CA THR A 134 -13.44 -14.90 5.81
C THR A 134 -13.61 -15.22 7.31
N VAL A 135 -12.73 -16.04 7.90
CA VAL A 135 -12.86 -16.48 9.30
C VAL A 135 -11.73 -15.93 10.16
N LEU A 136 -12.12 -15.13 11.15
CA LEU A 136 -11.26 -14.74 12.26
C LEU A 136 -11.30 -15.84 13.32
N ASN A 137 -10.14 -16.31 13.76
CA ASN A 137 -9.99 -17.22 14.89
C ASN A 137 -9.18 -16.52 15.99
N GLU A 138 -9.62 -16.64 17.25
CA GLU A 138 -8.90 -16.08 18.39
C GLU A 138 -8.88 -17.04 19.57
N ALA A 139 -7.70 -17.20 20.17
CA ALA A 139 -7.48 -17.88 21.45
C ALA A 139 -7.20 -16.82 22.53
N ILE A 140 -7.80 -17.00 23.71
CA ILE A 140 -7.63 -16.17 24.90
C ILE A 140 -7.22 -17.11 26.03
N GLU A 141 -5.93 -17.16 26.36
CA GLU A 141 -5.41 -17.99 27.46
C GLU A 141 -5.22 -17.14 28.72
N LEU A 142 -5.80 -17.58 29.83
CA LEU A 142 -5.68 -16.94 31.14
C LEU A 142 -4.83 -17.81 32.05
N THR A 143 -3.70 -17.30 32.55
CA THR A 143 -2.82 -18.00 33.50
C THR A 143 -2.74 -17.26 34.82
N ASN A 144 -3.06 -17.92 35.93
CA ASN A 144 -2.95 -17.36 37.29
C ASN A 144 -1.58 -17.69 37.89
N TYR A 145 -0.65 -16.74 37.84
CA TYR A 145 0.66 -16.82 38.49
C TYR A 145 0.62 -16.48 40.00
N GLY A 146 -0.55 -16.18 40.56
CA GLY A 146 -0.75 -15.98 41.99
C GLY A 146 -0.67 -17.25 42.82
N THR A 147 -0.66 -17.07 44.14
CA THR A 147 -0.60 -18.15 45.15
C THR A 147 -1.98 -18.57 45.68
N SER A 148 -3.06 -18.02 45.13
CA SER A 148 -4.44 -18.28 45.54
C SER A 148 -5.34 -18.39 44.31
N ASP A 149 -6.39 -19.20 44.43
CA ASP A 149 -7.42 -19.35 43.40
C ASP A 149 -8.10 -18.00 43.11
N ALA A 150 -8.49 -17.80 41.85
CA ALA A 150 -9.19 -16.61 41.38
C ALA A 150 -10.50 -17.00 40.68
N THR A 151 -11.48 -16.08 40.72
CA THR A 151 -12.68 -16.16 39.89
C THR A 151 -12.70 -14.91 39.01
N VAL A 152 -12.53 -15.07 37.70
CA VAL A 152 -12.46 -13.96 36.74
C VAL A 152 -13.83 -13.78 36.07
N PRO A 153 -14.53 -12.65 36.31
CA PRO A 153 -15.72 -12.29 35.54
C PRO A 153 -15.28 -11.73 34.19
N LEU A 154 -15.17 -12.61 33.18
CA LEU A 154 -14.71 -12.27 31.84
C LEU A 154 -15.93 -12.02 30.93
N SER A 155 -15.92 -10.88 30.24
CA SER A 155 -16.95 -10.53 29.25
C SER A 155 -16.29 -10.20 27.92
N ILE A 156 -16.81 -10.78 26.84
CA ILE A 156 -16.46 -10.46 25.45
C ILE A 156 -17.68 -9.77 24.82
N SER A 157 -17.59 -8.48 24.53
CA SER A 157 -18.64 -7.71 23.86
C SER A 157 -18.38 -7.56 22.37
N PHE A 158 -19.41 -7.62 21.55
CA PHE A 158 -19.31 -7.57 20.09
C PHE A 158 -20.51 -6.88 19.44
N ALA A 159 -20.27 -6.26 18.27
CA ALA A 159 -21.29 -5.58 17.49
C ALA A 159 -20.88 -5.48 16.00
N SER A 160 -21.88 -5.27 15.15
CA SER A 160 -21.72 -5.00 13.71
C SER A 160 -22.51 -3.75 13.35
N ASP A 161 -21.91 -2.87 12.52
CA ASP A 161 -22.60 -1.71 11.95
C ASP A 161 -22.78 -1.79 10.42
N PHE A 162 -22.07 -2.71 9.75
CA PHE A 162 -22.14 -2.94 8.31
C PHE A 162 -21.85 -1.71 7.45
N ARG A 163 -21.09 -0.75 7.99
CA ARG A 163 -20.72 0.48 7.27
C ARG A 163 -19.80 0.18 6.09
N ASP A 164 -20.05 0.86 4.97
CA ASP A 164 -19.11 0.87 3.86
C ASP A 164 -17.81 1.62 4.23
N MET A 165 -16.68 1.27 3.64
CA MET A 165 -15.38 1.94 3.81
C MET A 165 -15.47 3.45 3.58
N PHE A 166 -16.31 3.92 2.64
CA PHE A 166 -16.53 5.36 2.47
C PHE A 166 -17.23 5.99 3.68
N GLU A 167 -18.20 5.30 4.29
CA GLU A 167 -18.86 5.76 5.53
C GLU A 167 -17.89 5.75 6.74
N VAL A 168 -17.02 4.74 6.84
CA VAL A 168 -15.97 4.67 7.89
C VAL A 168 -14.95 5.80 7.74
N ARG A 169 -14.57 6.14 6.49
CA ARG A 169 -13.69 7.29 6.19
C ARG A 169 -14.35 8.65 6.47
N GLY A 170 -15.68 8.70 6.53
CA GLY A 170 -16.46 9.89 6.95
C GLY A 170 -17.46 10.42 5.92
N LEU A 171 -17.66 9.74 4.79
CA LEU A 171 -18.70 10.09 3.81
C LEU A 171 -20.08 9.90 4.45
N LYS A 172 -20.98 10.86 4.28
CA LYS A 172 -22.37 10.73 4.71
C LYS A 172 -23.16 10.01 3.62
N ARG A 173 -23.90 8.98 4.01
CA ARG A 173 -24.70 8.14 3.11
C ARG A 173 -26.19 8.33 3.40
N ASP A 174 -26.97 8.62 2.36
CA ASP A 174 -28.41 8.95 2.51
C ASP A 174 -29.30 7.74 2.79
N LYS A 175 -28.88 6.55 2.38
CA LYS A 175 -29.62 5.30 2.50
C LYS A 175 -28.68 4.20 2.97
N GLN A 176 -29.19 3.30 3.78
CA GLN A 176 -28.48 2.10 4.22
C GLN A 176 -29.38 0.88 4.00
N GLY A 177 -28.78 -0.29 3.89
CA GLY A 177 -29.48 -1.57 3.86
C GLY A 177 -30.17 -1.89 5.20
N ARG A 178 -30.78 -3.07 5.29
CA ARG A 178 -31.50 -3.51 6.49
C ARG A 178 -30.59 -4.35 7.39
N VAL A 179 -30.17 -3.78 8.52
CA VAL A 179 -29.63 -4.56 9.64
C VAL A 179 -30.74 -5.45 10.19
N GLU A 180 -30.47 -6.74 10.34
CA GLU A 180 -31.39 -7.72 10.92
C GLU A 180 -31.22 -7.77 12.44
N PRO A 181 -32.30 -8.03 13.22
CA PRO A 181 -32.17 -8.22 14.66
C PRO A 181 -31.22 -9.38 14.97
N ALA A 182 -30.21 -9.11 15.80
CA ALA A 182 -29.24 -10.09 16.26
C ALA A 182 -29.93 -11.28 16.96
N ARG A 183 -29.45 -12.50 16.71
CA ARG A 183 -30.05 -13.75 17.21
C ARG A 183 -29.02 -14.66 17.86
N ILE A 184 -29.49 -15.56 18.71
CA ILE A 184 -28.71 -16.68 19.22
C ILE A 184 -29.36 -17.95 18.71
N GLU A 185 -28.61 -18.73 17.92
CA GLU A 185 -29.06 -20.01 17.36
C GLU A 185 -27.93 -21.03 17.55
N ASN A 186 -28.26 -22.25 18.00
CA ASN A 186 -27.28 -23.32 18.26
C ASN A 186 -26.10 -22.96 19.19
N GLN A 187 -26.28 -22.01 20.13
CA GLN A 187 -25.23 -21.42 20.98
C GLN A 187 -24.15 -20.63 20.22
N GLU A 188 -24.53 -20.05 19.08
CA GLU A 188 -23.73 -19.13 18.27
C GLU A 188 -24.55 -17.83 18.08
N VAL A 189 -23.89 -16.68 17.93
CA VAL A 189 -24.56 -15.41 17.63
C VAL A 189 -24.59 -15.18 16.12
N LEU A 190 -25.73 -14.76 15.60
CA LEU A 190 -25.93 -14.38 14.21
C LEU A 190 -26.26 -12.89 14.11
N LEU A 191 -25.45 -12.15 13.35
CA LEU A 191 -25.64 -10.73 13.01
C LEU A 191 -25.81 -10.64 11.49
N GLY A 192 -26.96 -10.17 11.02
CA GLY A 192 -27.31 -10.16 9.59
C GLY A 192 -27.52 -8.76 9.03
N TYR A 193 -27.24 -8.59 7.75
CA TYR A 193 -27.50 -7.35 7.01
C TYR A 193 -27.88 -7.65 5.56
N LEU A 194 -28.90 -6.95 5.05
CA LEU A 194 -29.35 -7.01 3.67
C LEU A 194 -28.99 -5.68 2.99
N GLY A 195 -27.94 -5.68 2.18
CA GLY A 195 -27.46 -4.47 1.51
C GLY A 195 -28.36 -4.00 0.37
N LEU A 196 -28.21 -2.72 -0.01
CA LEU A 196 -28.85 -2.11 -1.18
C LEU A 196 -28.31 -2.66 -2.50
N ASP A 197 -27.15 -3.33 -2.46
CA ASP A 197 -26.52 -4.10 -3.53
C ASP A 197 -27.11 -5.50 -3.73
N ASP A 198 -28.20 -5.83 -3.02
CA ASP A 198 -28.86 -7.15 -3.03
C ASP A 198 -27.96 -8.30 -2.55
N VAL A 199 -27.01 -7.98 -1.66
CA VAL A 199 -26.12 -8.94 -1.01
C VAL A 199 -26.42 -9.04 0.48
N ALA A 200 -26.68 -10.26 0.94
CA ALA A 200 -26.79 -10.56 2.37
C ALA A 200 -25.40 -10.81 2.96
N ARG A 201 -25.08 -10.06 4.03
CA ARG A 201 -23.83 -10.17 4.80
C ARG A 201 -24.19 -10.72 6.17
N ASN A 202 -23.71 -11.92 6.48
CA ASN A 202 -24.00 -12.62 7.73
C ASN A 202 -22.72 -12.87 8.51
N VAL A 203 -22.72 -12.54 9.79
CA VAL A 203 -21.61 -12.77 10.72
C VAL A 203 -22.07 -13.78 11.78
N GLN A 204 -21.30 -14.84 11.93
CA GLN A 204 -21.54 -15.93 12.86
C GLN A 204 -20.42 -15.97 13.89
N ILE A 205 -20.75 -15.81 15.17
CA ILE A 205 -19.79 -15.81 16.28
C ILE A 205 -19.99 -17.07 17.12
N ALA A 206 -18.96 -17.91 17.18
CA ALA A 206 -18.97 -19.17 17.94
C ALA A 206 -17.93 -19.14 19.07
N PHE A 207 -18.18 -19.89 20.15
CA PHE A 207 -17.35 -19.92 21.35
C PHE A 207 -17.03 -21.36 21.79
N SER A 208 -15.84 -21.56 22.37
CA SER A 208 -15.43 -22.83 22.99
C SER A 208 -14.43 -22.61 24.14
N PRO A 209 -14.71 -23.04 25.39
CA PRO A 209 -15.98 -23.61 25.85
C PRO A 209 -17.14 -22.61 25.68
N GLN A 210 -18.37 -23.09 25.81
CA GLN A 210 -19.55 -22.22 25.78
C GLN A 210 -19.56 -21.28 27.00
N PRO A 211 -19.97 -20.01 26.86
CA PRO A 211 -20.08 -19.07 27.96
C PRO A 211 -21.18 -19.47 28.96
N ASP A 212 -21.04 -19.03 30.21
CA ASP A 212 -22.08 -19.22 31.24
C ASP A 212 -23.39 -18.49 30.86
N LYS A 213 -23.27 -17.37 30.14
CA LYS A 213 -24.40 -16.66 29.52
C LYS A 213 -23.99 -16.08 28.16
N LEU A 214 -24.79 -16.39 27.15
CA LEU A 214 -24.69 -15.77 25.83
C LEU A 214 -25.84 -14.77 25.65
N PHE A 215 -25.49 -13.56 25.24
CA PHE A 215 -26.38 -12.48 24.83
C PHE A 215 -26.10 -12.14 23.35
N ALA A 216 -27.01 -11.39 22.72
CA ALA A 216 -26.89 -11.01 21.31
C ALA A 216 -25.75 -10.01 21.03
N ASP A 217 -25.16 -9.43 22.07
CA ASP A 217 -24.09 -8.41 22.07
C ASP A 217 -22.90 -8.77 22.99
N ARG A 218 -22.97 -9.87 23.76
CA ARG A 218 -21.98 -10.22 24.78
C ARG A 218 -21.95 -11.71 25.14
N ALA A 219 -20.77 -12.26 25.36
CA ALA A 219 -20.55 -13.56 25.99
C ALA A 219 -19.90 -13.38 27.37
N ASP A 220 -20.52 -13.91 28.44
CA ASP A 220 -20.07 -13.79 29.82
C ASP A 220 -19.59 -15.14 30.39
N TYR A 221 -18.46 -15.12 31.08
CA TYR A 221 -17.82 -16.26 31.74
C TYR A 221 -17.47 -15.94 33.20
N THR A 222 -17.64 -16.93 34.08
CA THR A 222 -17.19 -16.94 35.47
C THR A 222 -16.01 -17.91 35.58
N VAL A 223 -14.86 -17.51 35.06
CA VAL A 223 -13.69 -18.39 34.93
C VAL A 223 -13.10 -18.68 36.31
N LYS A 224 -13.30 -19.91 36.78
CA LYS A 224 -12.61 -20.44 37.97
C LYS A 224 -11.18 -20.79 37.57
N LEU A 225 -10.21 -20.06 38.11
CA LEU A 225 -8.80 -20.16 37.73
C LEU A 225 -7.94 -20.43 38.97
N PRO A 226 -7.67 -21.72 39.28
CA PRO A 226 -6.84 -22.09 40.43
C PRO A 226 -5.44 -21.47 40.39
N ALA A 227 -4.77 -21.40 41.54
CA ALA A 227 -3.38 -20.98 41.62
C ALA A 227 -2.49 -21.82 40.69
N GLN A 228 -1.61 -21.18 39.92
CA GLN A 228 -0.70 -21.79 38.93
C GLN A 228 -1.40 -22.54 37.77
N ALA A 229 -2.71 -22.36 37.56
CA ALA A 229 -3.44 -22.96 36.46
C ALA A 229 -3.58 -22.02 35.23
N CYS A 230 -3.79 -22.63 34.06
CA CYS A 230 -4.15 -21.95 32.82
C CYS A 230 -5.49 -22.48 32.28
N VAL A 231 -6.31 -21.59 31.72
CA VAL A 231 -7.56 -21.91 31.01
C VAL A 231 -7.60 -21.16 29.68
N SER A 232 -7.86 -21.88 28.59
CA SER A 232 -8.03 -21.30 27.25
C SER A 232 -9.51 -21.16 26.90
N ILE A 233 -9.90 -19.98 26.42
CA ILE A 233 -11.18 -19.70 25.74
C ILE A 233 -10.86 -19.43 24.28
N TYR A 234 -11.72 -19.90 23.38
CA TYR A 234 -11.59 -19.72 21.95
C TYR A 234 -12.88 -19.09 21.40
N LEU A 235 -12.73 -18.21 20.42
CA LEU A 235 -13.84 -17.70 19.63
C LEU A 235 -13.48 -17.73 18.15
N SER A 236 -14.50 -17.81 17.30
CA SER A 236 -14.37 -17.55 15.87
C SER A 236 -15.47 -16.61 15.39
N VAL A 237 -15.13 -15.78 14.41
CA VAL A 237 -16.06 -14.90 13.69
C VAL A 237 -15.98 -15.29 12.23
N ALA A 238 -16.98 -16.02 11.74
CA ALA A 238 -17.11 -16.42 10.35
C ALA A 238 -18.02 -15.45 9.60
N VAL A 239 -17.60 -14.99 8.43
CA VAL A 239 -18.38 -14.06 7.59
C VAL A 239 -18.82 -14.76 6.31
N HIS A 240 -20.14 -14.78 6.09
CA HIS A 240 -20.77 -15.33 4.89
C HIS A 240 -21.46 -14.22 4.10
N VAL A 241 -20.93 -13.95 2.91
CA VAL A 241 -21.48 -12.99 1.96
C VAL A 241 -22.17 -13.79 0.85
N VAL A 242 -23.46 -13.56 0.60
CA VAL A 242 -24.25 -14.32 -0.38
C VAL A 242 -25.22 -13.41 -1.17
N PRO A 243 -25.40 -13.61 -2.48
CA PRO A 243 -26.46 -12.93 -3.24
C PRO A 243 -27.84 -13.26 -2.68
N MET A 244 -28.75 -12.27 -2.67
CA MET A 244 -30.13 -12.50 -2.24
C MET A 244 -30.90 -13.36 -3.26
N ALA A 245 -31.76 -14.26 -2.75
CA ALA A 245 -32.46 -15.25 -3.57
C ALA A 245 -33.30 -14.60 -4.69
N GLY A 246 -33.16 -15.11 -5.90
CA GLY A 246 -33.85 -14.61 -7.09
C GLY A 246 -33.19 -13.40 -7.77
N LYS A 247 -32.03 -12.93 -7.29
CA LYS A 247 -31.30 -11.79 -7.86
C LYS A 247 -29.92 -12.20 -8.38
N PRO A 248 -29.79 -12.55 -9.67
CA PRO A 248 -28.55 -13.11 -10.25
C PRO A 248 -27.48 -12.05 -10.59
N GLY A 249 -27.57 -10.82 -10.05
CA GLY A 249 -26.80 -9.66 -10.53
C GLY A 249 -25.55 -9.30 -9.72
N ALA A 250 -25.39 -9.81 -8.50
CA ALA A 250 -24.26 -9.46 -7.64
C ALA A 250 -23.11 -10.48 -7.80
N ASP A 251 -21.95 -10.02 -8.30
CA ASP A 251 -20.71 -10.80 -8.32
C ASP A 251 -20.11 -10.90 -6.90
N VAL A 252 -20.69 -11.81 -6.13
CA VAL A 252 -20.22 -12.15 -4.79
C VAL A 252 -19.22 -13.29 -4.90
N SER A 253 -17.99 -12.95 -5.31
CA SER A 253 -16.85 -13.83 -5.10
C SER A 253 -16.62 -14.00 -3.58
N GLN A 254 -16.99 -15.16 -3.03
CA GLN A 254 -16.57 -15.53 -1.68
C GLN A 254 -15.04 -15.74 -1.68
N PRO A 255 -14.27 -15.09 -0.78
CA PRO A 255 -12.84 -15.33 -0.66
C PRO A 255 -12.58 -16.80 -0.33
N VAL A 256 -11.91 -17.51 -1.24
CA VAL A 256 -11.64 -18.95 -1.09
C VAL A 256 -10.69 -19.18 0.08
N HIS A 257 -10.95 -20.20 0.91
CA HIS A 257 -10.13 -20.51 2.09
C HIS A 257 -8.71 -21.01 1.76
N ALA A 258 -8.44 -21.45 0.53
CA ALA A 258 -7.15 -21.98 0.13
C ALA A 258 -6.81 -21.70 -1.34
N MET A 259 -5.50 -21.62 -1.60
CA MET A 259 -4.88 -21.18 -2.85
C MET A 259 -4.62 -22.30 -3.89
N SER A 260 -4.86 -23.56 -3.53
CA SER A 260 -4.34 -24.70 -4.30
C SER A 260 -5.21 -25.94 -4.17
N GLU A 261 -5.60 -26.55 -5.29
CA GLU A 261 -6.27 -27.86 -5.34
C GLU A 261 -5.46 -28.97 -4.65
N ALA A 262 -4.13 -28.85 -4.61
CA ALA A 262 -3.29 -29.79 -3.87
C ALA A 262 -3.54 -29.73 -2.35
N HIS A 263 -3.91 -28.56 -1.81
CA HIS A 263 -4.26 -28.37 -0.40
C HIS A 263 -5.76 -28.54 -0.11
N LEU A 264 -6.64 -28.36 -1.10
CA LEU A 264 -8.09 -28.62 -0.97
C LEU A 264 -8.41 -30.10 -0.64
N SER A 265 -7.57 -31.04 -1.08
CA SER A 265 -7.89 -32.49 -1.09
C SER A 265 -8.01 -33.21 0.27
N GLN A 266 -7.72 -32.56 1.41
CA GLN A 266 -7.76 -33.21 2.74
C GLN A 266 -8.43 -32.39 3.87
N ILE A 267 -8.87 -31.15 3.62
CA ILE A 267 -8.94 -30.15 4.71
C ILE A 267 -10.35 -29.56 4.98
N ASP A 268 -11.15 -29.25 3.96
CA ASP A 268 -12.37 -28.45 4.18
C ASP A 268 -13.61 -29.24 4.65
N ALA A 269 -13.60 -30.57 4.60
CA ALA A 269 -14.77 -31.38 4.93
C ALA A 269 -15.04 -31.55 6.45
N GLU A 270 -14.02 -31.40 7.31
CA GLU A 270 -14.11 -31.75 8.75
C GLU A 270 -13.45 -30.72 9.70
N ARG A 271 -13.24 -29.46 9.27
CA ARG A 271 -12.63 -28.45 10.16
C ARG A 271 -13.55 -28.06 11.34
N PRO A 272 -13.07 -28.12 12.60
CA PRO A 272 -13.80 -27.56 13.73
C PRO A 272 -13.99 -26.05 13.56
N ARG A 273 -15.22 -25.55 13.74
CA ARG A 273 -15.56 -24.13 13.55
C ARG A 273 -14.92 -23.19 14.57
N VAL A 274 -14.61 -23.69 15.76
CA VAL A 274 -14.04 -22.95 16.89
C VAL A 274 -13.20 -23.89 17.75
N GLY A 275 -12.30 -23.35 18.58
CA GLY A 275 -11.44 -24.11 19.48
C GLY A 275 -10.00 -24.22 19.02
N ARG A 276 -9.17 -24.88 19.83
CA ARG A 276 -7.71 -25.00 19.61
C ARG A 276 -7.33 -25.52 18.22
N THR A 277 -8.10 -26.46 17.68
CA THR A 277 -7.86 -27.05 16.36
C THR A 277 -8.14 -26.05 15.24
N ALA A 278 -9.17 -25.21 15.37
CA ALA A 278 -9.52 -24.17 14.41
C ALA A 278 -8.39 -23.12 14.29
N VAL A 279 -7.95 -22.59 15.45
CA VAL A 279 -6.82 -21.64 15.54
C VAL A 279 -5.54 -22.24 14.92
N ARG A 280 -5.22 -23.50 15.25
CA ARG A 280 -4.05 -24.19 14.68
C ARG A 280 -4.13 -24.39 13.17
N ALA A 281 -5.30 -24.76 12.65
CA ALA A 281 -5.51 -24.94 11.22
C ALA A 281 -5.33 -23.60 10.46
N ALA A 282 -5.93 -22.53 10.96
CA ALA A 282 -5.76 -21.18 10.40
C ALA A 282 -4.29 -20.70 10.43
N LEU A 283 -3.54 -20.97 11.50
CA LEU A 283 -2.10 -20.67 11.57
C LEU A 283 -1.30 -21.42 10.50
N VAL A 284 -1.60 -22.71 10.31
CA VAL A 284 -0.91 -23.53 9.30
C VAL A 284 -1.15 -22.99 7.90
N ASP A 285 -2.39 -22.64 7.55
CA ASP A 285 -2.71 -22.05 6.23
C ASP A 285 -1.96 -20.74 6.01
N ALA A 286 -2.04 -19.81 6.97
CA ALA A 286 -1.40 -18.51 6.88
C ALA A 286 0.12 -18.64 6.71
N HIS A 287 0.78 -19.51 7.48
CA HIS A 287 2.20 -19.78 7.31
C HIS A 287 2.54 -20.48 5.99
N LEU A 288 1.68 -21.35 5.45
CA LEU A 288 1.90 -21.98 4.14
C LEU A 288 1.90 -20.94 3.02
N VAL A 289 0.87 -20.07 2.97
CA VAL A 289 0.76 -18.98 1.99
C VAL A 289 1.99 -18.05 2.05
N MET A 290 2.40 -17.62 3.23
CA MET A 290 3.57 -16.74 3.38
C MET A 290 4.89 -17.45 3.00
N ARG A 291 5.03 -18.75 3.26
CA ARG A 291 6.20 -19.55 2.85
C ARG A 291 6.26 -19.74 1.33
N GLU A 292 5.13 -19.93 0.66
CA GLU A 292 5.08 -20.04 -0.80
C GLU A 292 5.47 -18.73 -1.47
N ARG A 293 4.89 -17.60 -1.03
CA ARG A 293 5.23 -16.24 -1.51
C ARG A 293 6.72 -15.92 -1.31
N ARG A 294 7.30 -16.29 -0.16
CA ARG A 294 8.74 -16.10 0.11
C ARG A 294 9.65 -17.04 -0.71
N ARG A 295 9.18 -18.23 -1.13
CA ARG A 295 9.90 -19.14 -2.02
C ARG A 295 9.87 -18.71 -3.49
N ALA A 296 8.82 -18.01 -3.93
CA ALA A 296 8.68 -17.50 -5.29
C ALA A 296 9.54 -16.25 -5.59
N SER A 297 10.34 -15.79 -4.63
CA SER A 297 11.09 -14.53 -4.68
C SER A 297 12.58 -14.77 -4.41
N ALA A 298 13.45 -14.01 -5.08
CA ALA A 298 14.87 -13.97 -4.75
C ALA A 298 15.07 -13.47 -3.30
N ARG A 299 16.02 -14.07 -2.57
CA ARG A 299 16.27 -13.78 -1.15
C ARG A 299 17.41 -12.78 -1.01
N MET A 300 17.29 -11.83 -0.09
CA MET A 300 18.36 -10.90 0.25
C MET A 300 18.77 -11.03 1.70
N ARG A 301 20.06 -10.82 1.97
CA ARG A 301 20.65 -10.80 3.33
C ARG A 301 21.84 -9.84 3.35
N THR A 302 22.04 -9.13 4.45
CA THR A 302 23.15 -8.17 4.62
C THR A 302 23.91 -8.41 5.91
N SER A 303 25.08 -7.77 6.03
CA SER A 303 25.85 -7.73 7.28
C SER A 303 25.14 -7.02 8.44
N ASN A 304 24.03 -6.32 8.19
CA ASN A 304 23.33 -5.50 9.18
C ASN A 304 21.97 -6.12 9.58
N PRO A 305 21.82 -6.61 10.83
CA PRO A 305 20.58 -7.24 11.27
C PRO A 305 19.33 -6.35 11.23
N LEU A 306 19.49 -5.04 11.48
CA LEU A 306 18.36 -4.10 11.43
C LEU A 306 17.92 -3.82 9.99
N PHE A 307 18.88 -3.75 9.05
CA PHE A 307 18.54 -3.64 7.63
C PHE A 307 17.86 -4.91 7.12
N ASN A 308 18.28 -6.09 7.58
CA ASN A 308 17.59 -7.35 7.29
C ASN A 308 16.15 -7.33 7.84
N ALA A 309 15.93 -6.85 9.06
CA ALA A 309 14.60 -6.72 9.64
C ALA A 309 13.68 -5.79 8.83
N TRP A 310 14.20 -4.69 8.28
CA TRP A 310 13.45 -3.82 7.36
C TRP A 310 13.09 -4.53 6.05
N ILE A 311 14.06 -5.18 5.41
CA ILE A 311 13.83 -5.95 4.17
C ILE A 311 12.82 -7.08 4.38
N ASP A 312 12.91 -7.80 5.50
CA ASP A 312 12.00 -8.90 5.83
C ASP A 312 10.59 -8.39 6.16
N ARG A 313 10.45 -7.28 6.89
CA ARG A 313 9.14 -6.63 7.13
C ARG A 313 8.52 -6.14 5.82
N SER A 314 9.29 -5.47 4.96
CA SER A 314 8.83 -5.07 3.61
C SER A 314 8.35 -6.25 2.77
N PHE A 315 9.06 -7.39 2.77
CA PHE A 315 8.61 -8.60 2.09
C PHE A 315 7.33 -9.18 2.72
N ALA A 316 7.22 -9.20 4.05
CA ALA A 316 6.04 -9.69 4.75
C ALA A 316 4.82 -8.79 4.51
N ASP A 317 5.01 -7.49 4.37
CA ASP A 317 3.94 -6.51 4.13
C ASP A 317 3.45 -6.54 2.69
N LEU A 318 4.35 -6.65 1.71
CA LEU A 318 3.97 -6.99 0.32
C LEU A 318 3.20 -8.32 0.29
N SER A 319 3.73 -9.34 0.98
CA SER A 319 3.07 -10.65 1.03
C SER A 319 1.69 -10.56 1.67
N LEU A 320 1.48 -9.79 2.75
CA LEU A 320 0.18 -9.58 3.37
C LEU A 320 -0.82 -8.89 2.43
N LEU A 321 -0.36 -7.88 1.69
CA LEU A 321 -1.19 -7.09 0.78
C LEU A 321 -1.54 -7.80 -0.52
N THR A 322 -0.71 -8.74 -0.99
CA THR A 322 -1.03 -9.58 -2.16
C THR A 322 -2.29 -10.42 -1.92
N THR A 323 -3.28 -10.21 -2.78
CA THR A 323 -4.42 -11.12 -3.00
C THR A 323 -4.12 -11.93 -4.25
N ASP A 324 -4.36 -13.24 -4.20
CA ASP A 324 -4.23 -14.09 -5.38
C ASP A 324 -5.57 -14.13 -6.12
N LEU A 325 -5.53 -13.84 -7.42
CA LEU A 325 -6.70 -13.76 -8.30
C LEU A 325 -6.56 -14.79 -9.43
N ALA A 326 -7.64 -15.03 -10.18
CA ALA A 326 -7.60 -15.94 -11.34
C ALA A 326 -6.56 -15.53 -12.40
N THR A 327 -6.22 -14.25 -12.47
CA THR A 327 -5.18 -13.67 -13.34
C THR A 327 -3.75 -13.83 -12.79
N GLY A 328 -3.60 -14.23 -11.52
CA GLY A 328 -2.34 -14.31 -10.79
C GLY A 328 -2.33 -13.42 -9.52
N PRO A 329 -1.18 -13.34 -8.82
CA PRO A 329 -1.03 -12.50 -7.63
C PRO A 329 -1.14 -11.01 -7.96
N TYR A 330 -1.90 -10.26 -7.16
CA TYR A 330 -2.14 -8.83 -7.30
C TYR A 330 -1.97 -8.11 -5.95
N PRO A 331 -1.11 -7.08 -5.83
CA PRO A 331 -0.93 -6.33 -4.58
C PRO A 331 -2.08 -5.33 -4.40
N TYR A 332 -2.81 -5.41 -3.29
CA TYR A 332 -3.78 -4.37 -2.90
C TYR A 332 -3.05 -3.17 -2.31
N ALA A 333 -3.58 -1.95 -2.48
CA ALA A 333 -2.82 -0.73 -2.19
C ALA A 333 -2.40 -0.60 -0.72
N GLY A 334 -3.32 -0.69 0.25
CA GLY A 334 -2.93 -0.68 1.67
C GLY A 334 -4.08 -0.63 2.68
N ILE A 335 -3.75 -0.87 3.95
CA ILE A 335 -4.72 -1.02 5.04
C ILE A 335 -4.63 0.21 5.96
N PRO A 336 -5.77 0.81 6.39
CA PRO A 336 -7.15 0.34 6.17
C PRO A 336 -7.87 0.84 4.90
N TRP A 337 -7.50 1.97 4.32
CA TRP A 337 -8.38 2.72 3.40
C TRP A 337 -8.47 2.17 1.97
N PHE A 338 -7.45 1.43 1.54
CA PHE A 338 -7.19 1.07 0.15
C PHE A 338 -6.92 -0.43 -0.02
N SER A 339 -7.54 -1.28 0.80
CA SER A 339 -7.33 -2.74 0.77
C SER A 339 -8.12 -3.39 -0.38
N THR A 340 -7.83 -2.94 -1.60
CA THR A 340 -8.55 -3.25 -2.83
C THR A 340 -7.61 -3.06 -4.04
N PRO A 341 -7.97 -3.52 -5.27
CA PRO A 341 -7.16 -3.27 -6.46
C PRO A 341 -7.06 -1.78 -6.85
N PHE A 342 -5.83 -1.26 -6.88
CA PHE A 342 -5.47 0.03 -7.51
C PHE A 342 -4.48 -0.23 -8.65
N GLY A 343 -4.73 0.30 -9.84
CA GLY A 343 -3.93 0.03 -11.03
C GLY A 343 -2.54 0.66 -10.98
N ARG A 344 -2.46 1.94 -10.59
CA ARG A 344 -1.20 2.68 -10.47
C ARG A 344 -0.29 2.10 -9.39
N ASP A 345 -0.82 1.91 -8.19
CA ASP A 345 -0.11 1.33 -7.03
C ASP A 345 0.42 -0.06 -7.36
N ALA A 346 -0.37 -0.91 -8.01
CA ALA A 346 0.05 -2.25 -8.40
C ALA A 346 1.13 -2.23 -9.48
N VAL A 347 1.05 -1.31 -10.45
CA VAL A 347 2.11 -1.14 -11.47
C VAL A 347 3.40 -0.61 -10.85
N ILE A 348 3.35 0.41 -9.99
CA ILE A 348 4.54 0.95 -9.32
C ILE A 348 5.15 -0.09 -8.40
N THR A 349 4.34 -0.79 -7.58
CA THR A 349 4.81 -1.89 -6.72
C THR A 349 5.47 -2.99 -7.56
N SER A 350 4.85 -3.37 -8.67
CA SER A 350 5.44 -4.36 -9.60
C SER A 350 6.77 -3.87 -10.18
N LEU A 351 6.87 -2.62 -10.63
CA LEU A 351 8.13 -2.04 -11.10
C LEU A 351 9.21 -1.99 -9.99
N GLN A 352 8.82 -1.79 -8.74
CA GLN A 352 9.76 -1.75 -7.61
C GLN A 352 10.34 -3.12 -7.25
N THR A 353 9.57 -4.18 -7.44
CA THR A 353 9.93 -5.54 -7.04
C THR A 353 10.31 -6.45 -8.22
N LEU A 354 10.11 -5.99 -9.46
CA LEU A 354 10.26 -6.74 -10.72
C LEU A 354 11.57 -7.54 -10.81
N TRP A 355 12.68 -6.97 -10.36
CA TRP A 355 13.98 -7.62 -10.40
C TRP A 355 14.08 -8.84 -9.46
N LEU A 356 13.29 -8.89 -8.38
CA LEU A 356 13.23 -10.00 -7.40
C LEU A 356 12.00 -10.92 -7.58
N GLN A 357 10.86 -10.38 -8.03
CA GLN A 357 9.53 -11.01 -7.99
C GLN A 357 8.72 -10.84 -9.30
N PRO A 358 9.23 -11.23 -10.48
CA PRO A 358 8.58 -10.91 -11.75
C PRO A 358 7.17 -11.51 -11.92
N HIS A 359 6.82 -12.55 -11.17
CA HIS A 359 5.48 -13.15 -11.19
C HIS A 359 4.36 -12.18 -10.74
N LEU A 360 4.67 -11.20 -9.88
CA LEU A 360 3.72 -10.18 -9.43
C LEU A 360 3.30 -9.27 -10.61
N ALA A 361 4.28 -8.85 -11.42
CA ALA A 361 4.03 -8.05 -12.61
C ALA A 361 3.14 -8.78 -13.62
N ALA A 362 3.32 -10.10 -13.80
CA ALA A 362 2.48 -10.89 -14.70
C ALA A 362 1.00 -10.92 -14.25
N GLY A 363 0.74 -11.12 -12.95
CA GLY A 363 -0.62 -11.09 -12.39
C GLY A 363 -1.29 -9.73 -12.50
N VAL A 364 -0.54 -8.66 -12.24
CA VAL A 364 -0.98 -7.27 -12.41
C VAL A 364 -1.30 -6.94 -13.87
N LEU A 365 -0.42 -7.33 -14.81
CA LEU A 365 -0.64 -7.09 -16.24
C LEU A 365 -1.91 -7.79 -16.77
N ARG A 366 -2.13 -9.06 -16.42
CA ARG A 366 -3.35 -9.78 -16.80
C ARG A 366 -4.61 -9.13 -16.20
N PHE A 367 -4.60 -8.85 -14.89
CA PHE A 367 -5.74 -8.22 -14.21
C PHE A 367 -6.14 -6.89 -14.85
N LEU A 368 -5.15 -6.03 -15.15
CA LEU A 368 -5.39 -4.72 -15.76
C LEU A 368 -5.83 -4.80 -17.22
N ALA A 369 -5.43 -5.84 -17.95
CA ALA A 369 -5.89 -6.08 -19.32
C ALA A 369 -7.35 -6.59 -19.37
N ASP A 370 -7.73 -7.46 -18.44
CA ASP A 370 -9.10 -7.98 -18.32
C ASP A 370 -10.09 -6.87 -17.92
N HIS A 371 -9.68 -5.99 -17.01
CA HIS A 371 -10.46 -4.84 -16.51
C HIS A 371 -10.19 -3.54 -17.29
N GLN A 372 -9.68 -3.61 -18.51
CA GLN A 372 -9.49 -2.44 -19.37
C GLN A 372 -10.83 -1.89 -19.88
N ALA A 373 -10.99 -0.57 -19.90
CA ALA A 373 -12.19 0.08 -20.42
C ALA A 373 -12.44 -0.24 -21.89
N ARG A 374 -13.69 -0.59 -22.22
CA ARG A 374 -14.17 -0.89 -23.57
C ARG A 374 -15.24 0.08 -24.09
N GLU A 375 -15.70 0.98 -23.23
CA GLU A 375 -16.78 1.94 -23.46
C GLU A 375 -16.40 3.32 -22.91
N ASN A 376 -17.16 4.36 -23.28
CA ASN A 376 -17.05 5.68 -22.66
C ASN A 376 -18.06 5.78 -21.50
N SER A 377 -17.66 6.32 -20.36
CA SER A 377 -18.56 6.56 -19.22
C SER A 377 -18.05 7.74 -18.37
N PRO A 378 -18.70 8.91 -18.45
CA PRO A 378 -18.30 10.10 -17.67
C PRO A 378 -18.34 9.88 -16.16
N PHE A 379 -19.30 9.07 -15.67
CA PHE A 379 -19.38 8.69 -14.26
C PHE A 379 -18.15 7.91 -13.80
N ARG A 380 -17.55 7.10 -14.66
CA ARG A 380 -16.39 6.24 -14.34
C ARG A 380 -15.06 6.83 -14.81
N ASP A 381 -15.06 8.04 -15.39
CA ASP A 381 -13.97 8.60 -16.22
C ASP A 381 -13.41 7.58 -17.25
N ALA A 382 -14.26 6.68 -17.75
CA ALA A 382 -13.87 5.58 -18.63
C ALA A 382 -13.86 6.01 -20.09
N ALA A 383 -12.84 5.56 -20.84
CA ALA A 383 -12.78 5.67 -22.30
C ALA A 383 -12.08 4.42 -22.86
N PRO A 384 -12.43 3.93 -24.06
CA PRO A 384 -11.84 2.72 -24.64
C PRO A 384 -10.31 2.75 -24.63
N GLY A 385 -9.71 1.74 -24.00
CA GLY A 385 -8.26 1.61 -23.85
C GLY A 385 -7.69 2.09 -22.51
N LYS A 386 -8.42 2.87 -21.71
CA LYS A 386 -7.98 3.25 -20.35
C LYS A 386 -7.84 2.03 -19.45
N ILE A 387 -6.79 2.03 -18.64
CA ILE A 387 -6.59 1.07 -17.54
C ILE A 387 -7.16 1.68 -16.26
N MET A 388 -7.79 0.85 -15.42
CA MET A 388 -8.48 1.27 -14.20
C MET A 388 -7.56 1.98 -13.19
N HIS A 389 -8.11 3.02 -12.54
CA HIS A 389 -7.53 3.66 -11.37
C HIS A 389 -7.69 2.77 -10.14
N GLU A 390 -8.93 2.42 -9.80
CA GLU A 390 -9.28 1.52 -8.70
C GLU A 390 -10.56 0.72 -9.02
N MET A 391 -10.73 -0.38 -8.30
CA MET A 391 -11.90 -1.26 -8.35
C MET A 391 -12.28 -1.63 -6.93
N ARG A 392 -13.54 -1.44 -6.52
CA ARG A 392 -14.02 -1.70 -5.16
C ARG A 392 -15.24 -2.61 -5.13
N LYS A 393 -15.30 -3.45 -4.10
CA LYS A 393 -16.40 -4.41 -3.84
C LYS A 393 -17.38 -3.94 -2.74
N GLY A 394 -17.24 -2.70 -2.25
CA GLY A 394 -18.12 -2.10 -1.24
C GLY A 394 -19.56 -1.98 -1.70
N GLU A 395 -20.49 -1.91 -0.74
CA GLU A 395 -21.92 -1.79 -1.02
C GLU A 395 -22.24 -0.50 -1.78
N MET A 396 -21.63 0.62 -1.41
CA MET A 396 -21.84 1.92 -2.08
C MET A 396 -21.34 1.88 -3.52
N ALA A 397 -20.25 1.15 -3.77
CA ALA A 397 -19.72 0.96 -5.11
C ALA A 397 -20.65 0.06 -5.94
N ALA A 398 -21.05 -1.10 -5.41
CA ALA A 398 -21.94 -2.05 -6.07
C ALA A 398 -23.34 -1.47 -6.37
N ALA A 399 -23.88 -0.63 -5.48
CA ALA A 399 -25.14 0.09 -5.67
C ALA A 399 -25.05 1.30 -6.62
N GLY A 400 -23.83 1.67 -7.07
CA GLY A 400 -23.60 2.83 -7.94
C GLY A 400 -23.74 4.19 -7.24
N GLU A 401 -23.68 4.23 -5.91
CA GLU A 401 -23.65 5.47 -5.11
C GLU A 401 -22.32 6.23 -5.28
N VAL A 402 -21.24 5.50 -5.59
CA VAL A 402 -19.91 6.04 -5.90
C VAL A 402 -19.33 5.37 -7.16
N PRO A 403 -18.46 6.03 -7.94
CA PRO A 403 -17.99 5.50 -9.22
C PRO A 403 -16.95 4.38 -9.10
N PHE A 404 -16.45 4.14 -7.88
CA PHE A 404 -15.29 3.30 -7.58
C PHE A 404 -15.49 1.79 -7.74
N ALA A 405 -16.68 1.32 -8.15
CA ALA A 405 -16.89 -0.08 -8.51
C ALA A 405 -15.87 -0.57 -9.54
N LEU A 406 -15.61 0.24 -10.56
CA LEU A 406 -14.47 0.10 -11.49
C LEU A 406 -14.27 1.45 -12.20
N TYR A 407 -13.36 2.25 -11.65
CA TYR A 407 -13.13 3.66 -11.97
C TYR A 407 -11.81 3.86 -12.74
N TYR A 408 -11.74 4.87 -13.61
CA TYR A 408 -10.63 5.08 -14.55
C TYR A 408 -10.02 6.51 -14.47
N GLY A 409 -10.24 7.26 -13.39
CA GLY A 409 -9.71 8.62 -13.20
C GLY A 409 -8.18 8.75 -13.01
N GLY A 410 -7.38 7.88 -13.64
CA GLY A 410 -5.93 7.96 -13.69
C GLY A 410 -5.42 8.19 -15.11
N VAL A 411 -4.70 9.29 -15.34
CA VAL A 411 -4.06 9.60 -16.64
C VAL A 411 -2.74 8.82 -16.81
N ASP A 412 -2.08 8.53 -15.69
CA ASP A 412 -0.78 7.88 -15.61
C ASP A 412 -0.84 6.35 -15.73
N THR A 413 -1.90 5.71 -15.24
CA THR A 413 -2.00 4.24 -15.18
C THR A 413 -1.93 3.58 -16.56
N THR A 414 -2.55 4.18 -17.58
CA THR A 414 -2.60 3.60 -18.94
C THR A 414 -1.22 3.55 -19.63
N PRO A 415 -0.40 4.63 -19.67
CA PRO A 415 0.98 4.50 -20.14
C PRO A 415 1.85 3.67 -19.20
N LEU A 416 1.67 3.74 -17.87
CA LEU A 416 2.44 2.93 -16.91
C LEU A 416 2.24 1.42 -17.11
N PHE A 417 1.02 0.96 -17.43
CA PHE A 417 0.71 -0.43 -17.79
C PHE A 417 1.56 -0.92 -18.97
N ILE A 418 1.67 -0.11 -20.03
CA ILE A 418 2.52 -0.42 -21.19
C ILE A 418 4.00 -0.48 -20.78
N VAL A 419 4.46 0.46 -19.95
CA VAL A 419 5.86 0.46 -19.49
C VAL A 419 6.18 -0.75 -18.60
N LEU A 420 5.23 -1.20 -17.77
CA LEU A 420 5.39 -2.45 -17.00
C LEU A 420 5.53 -3.67 -17.92
N ALA A 421 4.75 -3.76 -19.00
CA ALA A 421 4.88 -4.84 -19.98
C ALA A 421 6.27 -4.85 -20.64
N GLY A 422 6.78 -3.67 -21.01
CA GLY A 422 8.15 -3.52 -21.55
C GLY A 422 9.23 -3.91 -20.54
N ALA A 423 9.12 -3.44 -19.31
CA ALA A 423 10.05 -3.79 -18.24
C ALA A 423 10.02 -5.30 -17.92
N TYR A 424 8.81 -5.89 -17.89
CA TYR A 424 8.59 -7.30 -17.64
C TYR A 424 9.30 -8.17 -18.67
N VAL A 425 9.10 -7.94 -19.97
CA VAL A 425 9.71 -8.81 -20.99
C VAL A 425 11.24 -8.69 -21.04
N ASN A 426 11.80 -7.50 -20.80
CA ASN A 426 13.26 -7.34 -20.66
C ASN A 426 13.79 -8.19 -19.49
N ARG A 427 13.03 -8.23 -18.39
CA ARG A 427 13.36 -8.96 -17.16
C ARG A 427 13.20 -10.48 -17.27
N THR A 428 12.26 -10.98 -18.08
CA THR A 428 11.85 -12.41 -18.09
C THR A 428 12.08 -13.14 -19.41
N GLY A 429 12.10 -12.44 -20.54
CA GLY A 429 12.07 -13.03 -21.88
C GLY A 429 10.70 -13.62 -22.27
N ASP A 430 9.65 -13.43 -21.44
CA ASP A 430 8.32 -13.99 -21.67
C ASP A 430 7.54 -13.18 -22.71
N ILE A 431 7.86 -13.45 -23.98
CA ILE A 431 7.15 -12.92 -25.16
C ILE A 431 5.72 -13.48 -25.24
N ALA A 432 5.45 -14.68 -24.70
CA ALA A 432 4.14 -15.30 -24.78
C ALA A 432 3.08 -14.49 -24.01
N LEU A 433 3.43 -13.94 -22.84
CA LEU A 433 2.55 -12.99 -22.14
C LEU A 433 2.36 -11.68 -22.94
N ILE A 434 3.38 -11.18 -23.64
CA ILE A 434 3.22 -9.98 -24.48
C ILE A 434 2.29 -10.25 -25.67
N ASP A 435 2.32 -11.47 -26.22
CA ASP A 435 1.42 -11.90 -27.28
C ASP A 435 -0.03 -12.07 -26.80
N GLU A 436 -0.22 -12.61 -25.59
CA GLU A 436 -1.51 -12.68 -24.88
C GLU A 436 -2.11 -11.27 -24.65
N LEU A 437 -1.30 -10.34 -24.14
CA LEU A 437 -1.71 -8.98 -23.79
C LEU A 437 -1.78 -8.01 -24.99
N TRP A 438 -1.31 -8.41 -26.17
CA TRP A 438 -1.19 -7.53 -27.33
C TRP A 438 -2.46 -6.71 -27.65
N PRO A 439 -3.68 -7.27 -27.65
CA PRO A 439 -4.89 -6.50 -27.93
C PRO A 439 -5.17 -5.41 -26.87
N ALA A 440 -4.77 -5.63 -25.61
CA ALA A 440 -4.92 -4.63 -24.54
C ALA A 440 -3.84 -3.53 -24.64
N LEU A 441 -2.60 -3.92 -24.95
CA LEU A 441 -1.49 -3.00 -25.22
C LEU A 441 -1.78 -2.08 -26.41
N GLU A 442 -2.34 -2.60 -27.51
CA GLU A 442 -2.76 -1.79 -28.66
C GLU A 442 -3.85 -0.78 -28.28
N ARG A 443 -4.90 -1.19 -27.56
CA ARG A 443 -5.96 -0.27 -27.12
C ARG A 443 -5.43 0.80 -26.17
N ALA A 444 -4.54 0.45 -25.23
CA ALA A 444 -3.90 1.40 -24.33
C ALA A 444 -3.04 2.41 -25.11
N ALA A 445 -2.24 1.95 -26.07
CA ALA A 445 -1.40 2.80 -26.90
C ALA A 445 -2.22 3.71 -27.83
N GLN A 446 -3.34 3.22 -28.36
CA GLN A 446 -4.31 3.99 -29.14
C GLN A 446 -4.98 5.07 -28.30
N TRP A 447 -5.34 4.79 -27.04
CA TRP A 447 -5.87 5.80 -26.11
C TRP A 447 -4.84 6.91 -25.85
N VAL A 448 -3.61 6.54 -25.46
CA VAL A 448 -2.53 7.52 -25.22
C VAL A 448 -2.27 8.37 -26.47
N ALA A 449 -2.18 7.74 -27.65
CA ALA A 449 -2.01 8.45 -28.92
C ALA A 449 -3.18 9.39 -29.23
N GLY A 450 -4.42 8.95 -29.03
CA GLY A 450 -5.63 9.72 -29.32
C GLY A 450 -5.84 10.93 -28.39
N VAL A 451 -5.34 10.89 -27.16
CA VAL A 451 -5.28 12.07 -26.29
C VAL A 451 -4.17 13.01 -26.76
N CYS A 452 -2.95 12.50 -26.97
CA CYS A 452 -1.83 13.30 -27.49
C CYS A 452 -2.12 13.99 -28.82
N ASP A 453 -2.93 13.39 -29.70
CA ASP A 453 -3.30 13.99 -30.99
C ASP A 453 -4.32 15.14 -30.88
N LYS A 454 -5.10 15.19 -29.79
CA LYS A 454 -6.00 16.32 -29.48
C LYS A 454 -5.26 17.47 -28.81
N ASN A 455 -4.24 17.17 -28.01
CA ASN A 455 -3.41 18.17 -27.37
C ASN A 455 -2.52 18.90 -28.40
N ARG A 456 -2.60 20.24 -28.42
CA ARG A 456 -1.89 21.08 -29.41
C ARG A 456 -0.36 20.97 -29.37
N TYR A 457 0.23 20.47 -28.29
CA TYR A 457 1.66 20.22 -28.15
C TYR A 457 2.06 18.75 -28.38
N GLY A 458 1.09 17.83 -28.49
CA GLY A 458 1.35 16.39 -28.60
C GLY A 458 1.55 15.68 -27.25
N LEU A 459 1.07 16.27 -26.15
CA LEU A 459 1.25 15.79 -24.79
C LEU A 459 0.03 15.00 -24.30
N LEU A 460 0.25 14.10 -23.33
CA LEU A 460 -0.83 13.39 -22.66
C LEU A 460 -1.38 14.28 -21.53
N ASP A 461 -2.62 14.74 -21.67
CA ASP A 461 -3.32 15.58 -20.70
C ASP A 461 -4.57 14.88 -20.12
N TYR A 462 -5.19 15.50 -19.12
CA TYR A 462 -6.46 15.04 -18.55
C TYR A 462 -7.40 16.20 -18.23
N GLN A 463 -8.68 15.87 -18.16
CA GLN A 463 -9.76 16.70 -17.66
C GLN A 463 -10.81 15.75 -17.07
N ARG A 464 -11.35 16.05 -15.88
CA ARG A 464 -12.44 15.24 -15.29
C ARG A 464 -13.68 15.33 -16.19
N GLU A 465 -14.31 14.20 -16.52
CA GLU A 465 -15.54 14.19 -17.33
C GLU A 465 -16.80 14.47 -16.49
N SER A 466 -16.73 14.33 -15.17
CA SER A 466 -17.81 14.67 -14.23
C SER A 466 -17.29 15.39 -12.99
N ASP A 467 -18.13 16.20 -12.35
CA ASP A 467 -17.75 16.96 -11.15
C ASP A 467 -17.43 16.06 -9.94
N GLY A 468 -17.97 14.84 -9.90
CA GLY A 468 -17.61 13.83 -8.90
C GLY A 468 -16.32 13.05 -9.20
N GLY A 469 -15.67 13.30 -10.33
CA GLY A 469 -14.38 12.69 -10.69
C GLY A 469 -13.19 13.39 -10.01
N LEU A 470 -12.05 12.68 -9.94
CA LEU A 470 -10.82 13.22 -9.36
C LEU A 470 -10.37 14.49 -10.11
N ALA A 471 -10.19 15.59 -9.35
CA ALA A 471 -9.76 16.88 -9.89
C ALA A 471 -8.35 16.82 -10.49
N ASN A 472 -7.44 16.08 -9.87
CA ASN A 472 -6.11 15.76 -10.41
C ASN A 472 -6.01 14.25 -10.66
N GLN A 473 -5.63 13.83 -11.87
CA GLN A 473 -5.63 12.42 -12.30
C GLN A 473 -4.23 11.78 -12.38
N GLY A 474 -3.21 12.45 -11.85
CA GLY A 474 -1.87 11.87 -11.68
C GLY A 474 -1.67 11.30 -10.28
N TRP A 475 -0.44 10.86 -9.96
CA TRP A 475 -0.14 10.24 -8.66
C TRP A 475 -0.37 11.16 -7.46
N LYS A 476 -0.32 12.48 -7.66
CA LYS A 476 -0.74 13.48 -6.68
C LYS A 476 -2.20 13.87 -6.92
N ASP A 477 -3.13 12.98 -6.60
CA ASP A 477 -4.56 13.12 -6.93
C ASP A 477 -5.36 14.07 -6.00
N SER A 478 -4.78 14.55 -4.90
CA SER A 478 -5.40 15.62 -4.09
C SER A 478 -5.70 16.86 -4.92
N HIS A 479 -6.87 17.45 -4.72
CA HIS A 479 -7.35 18.60 -5.51
C HIS A 479 -6.40 19.82 -5.51
N ASP A 480 -5.60 20.00 -4.46
CA ASP A 480 -4.72 21.14 -4.25
C ASP A 480 -3.26 20.93 -4.72
N SER A 481 -2.94 19.78 -5.32
CA SER A 481 -1.56 19.36 -5.62
C SER A 481 -0.92 20.04 -6.84
N VAL A 482 -1.72 20.58 -7.76
CA VAL A 482 -1.27 21.27 -8.98
C VAL A 482 -1.70 22.73 -8.94
N PHE A 483 -0.73 23.64 -9.06
CA PHE A 483 -0.94 25.09 -8.93
C PHE A 483 0.16 25.86 -9.68
N HIS A 484 -0.07 27.14 -9.97
CA HIS A 484 0.96 28.04 -10.52
C HIS A 484 1.81 28.66 -9.41
N ALA A 485 2.89 29.35 -9.75
CA ALA A 485 3.81 29.94 -8.76
C ALA A 485 3.16 30.96 -7.80
N ASP A 486 2.00 31.53 -8.15
CA ASP A 486 1.18 32.42 -7.32
C ASP A 486 0.20 31.69 -6.37
N GLY A 487 0.11 30.36 -6.46
CA GLY A 487 -0.79 29.52 -5.67
C GLY A 487 -2.19 29.30 -6.26
N ARG A 488 -2.52 29.89 -7.42
CA ARG A 488 -3.80 29.62 -8.12
C ARG A 488 -3.82 28.21 -8.70
N PHE A 489 -4.99 27.61 -8.81
CA PHE A 489 -5.18 26.35 -9.52
C PHE A 489 -5.23 26.56 -11.03
N PRO A 490 -4.70 25.63 -11.85
CA PRO A 490 -4.75 25.70 -13.31
C PRO A 490 -6.13 25.37 -13.87
N ASP A 491 -6.45 25.95 -15.03
CA ASP A 491 -7.60 25.50 -15.83
C ASP A 491 -7.24 24.23 -16.63
N GLY A 492 -8.18 23.30 -16.74
CA GLY A 492 -8.01 22.08 -17.55
C GLY A 492 -8.12 22.32 -19.07
N PRO A 493 -7.63 21.37 -19.91
CA PRO A 493 -6.97 20.12 -19.54
C PRO A 493 -5.51 20.32 -19.06
N ILE A 494 -5.07 19.47 -18.13
CA ILE A 494 -3.75 19.58 -17.48
C ILE A 494 -2.80 18.50 -18.01
N ALA A 495 -1.62 18.88 -18.46
CA ALA A 495 -0.54 17.95 -18.83
C ALA A 495 0.52 17.90 -17.73
N LEU A 496 0.60 16.81 -16.97
CA LEU A 496 1.58 16.61 -15.89
C LEU A 496 2.95 16.19 -16.42
N VAL A 497 4.02 16.68 -15.80
CA VAL A 497 5.39 16.51 -16.28
C VAL A 497 5.87 15.04 -16.26
N GLU A 498 5.62 14.29 -15.19
CA GLU A 498 6.01 12.89 -15.06
C GLU A 498 5.24 11.98 -16.02
N VAL A 499 3.96 12.31 -16.27
CA VAL A 499 3.08 11.58 -17.19
C VAL A 499 3.63 11.60 -18.61
N GLN A 500 4.32 12.67 -19.00
CA GLN A 500 5.00 12.76 -20.30
C GLN A 500 6.17 11.78 -20.41
N ALA A 501 6.91 11.53 -19.33
CA ALA A 501 7.95 10.52 -19.31
C ALA A 501 7.37 9.09 -19.40
N TYR A 502 6.24 8.82 -18.73
CA TYR A 502 5.53 7.54 -18.87
C TYR A 502 5.02 7.34 -20.29
N ALA A 503 4.36 8.34 -20.89
CA ALA A 503 3.83 8.27 -22.26
C ALA A 503 4.95 8.08 -23.30
N SER A 504 6.08 8.78 -23.13
CA SER A 504 7.26 8.60 -23.99
C SER A 504 7.84 7.18 -23.88
N ALA A 505 8.01 6.65 -22.66
CA ALA A 505 8.50 5.30 -22.44
C ALA A 505 7.51 4.22 -22.93
N ALA A 506 6.20 4.46 -22.81
CA ALA A 506 5.15 3.58 -23.34
C ALA A 506 5.24 3.50 -24.88
N PHE A 507 5.45 4.63 -25.56
CA PHE A 507 5.66 4.64 -27.00
C PHE A 507 6.98 3.98 -27.42
N ASP A 508 8.09 4.15 -26.69
CA ASP A 508 9.31 3.40 -27.00
C ASP A 508 9.12 1.88 -26.84
N THR A 509 8.35 1.47 -25.83
CA THR A 509 7.97 0.06 -25.60
C THR A 509 7.13 -0.49 -26.75
N MET A 510 6.07 0.21 -27.14
CA MET A 510 5.24 -0.19 -28.29
C MET A 510 6.03 -0.17 -29.59
N ALA A 511 6.98 0.75 -29.76
CA ALA A 511 7.88 0.75 -30.89
C ALA A 511 8.80 -0.48 -30.91
N HIS A 512 9.25 -0.96 -29.74
CA HIS A 512 10.02 -2.19 -29.62
C HIS A 512 9.18 -3.44 -29.92
N PHE A 513 7.99 -3.59 -29.34
CA PHE A 513 7.10 -4.72 -29.63
C PHE A 513 6.67 -4.75 -31.10
N ALA A 514 6.37 -3.58 -31.69
CA ALA A 514 6.09 -3.46 -33.12
C ALA A 514 7.29 -3.90 -33.99
N ARG A 515 8.55 -3.64 -33.58
CA ARG A 515 9.73 -4.17 -34.28
C ARG A 515 9.82 -5.69 -34.19
N LEU A 516 9.62 -6.28 -33.01
CA LEU A 516 9.63 -7.74 -32.81
C LEU A 516 8.55 -8.42 -33.67
N ARG A 517 7.38 -7.79 -33.80
CA ARG A 517 6.26 -8.25 -34.64
C ARG A 517 6.36 -7.89 -36.13
N GLY A 518 7.46 -7.28 -36.57
CA GLY A 518 7.67 -6.89 -37.97
C GLY A 518 6.85 -5.68 -38.46
N LEU A 519 6.09 -5.02 -37.58
CA LEU A 519 5.22 -3.87 -37.85
C LEU A 519 6.04 -2.57 -37.96
N ARG A 520 6.87 -2.47 -39.02
CA ARG A 520 7.86 -1.40 -39.20
C ARG A 520 7.28 0.02 -39.14
N ASP A 521 6.14 0.25 -39.80
CA ASP A 521 5.54 1.59 -39.87
C ASP A 521 4.98 2.03 -38.51
N ALA A 522 4.29 1.13 -37.80
CA ALA A 522 3.83 1.38 -36.44
C ALA A 522 5.01 1.65 -35.49
N ALA A 523 6.11 0.89 -35.62
CA ALA A 523 7.32 1.10 -34.84
C ALA A 523 7.95 2.49 -35.09
N ALA A 524 7.95 2.97 -36.33
CA ALA A 524 8.42 4.31 -36.66
C ALA A 524 7.50 5.40 -36.09
N GLN A 525 6.17 5.24 -36.24
CA GLN A 525 5.18 6.18 -35.71
C GLN A 525 5.26 6.32 -34.18
N TYR A 526 5.32 5.22 -33.44
CA TYR A 526 5.49 5.25 -31.99
C TYR A 526 6.83 5.90 -31.59
N GLY A 527 7.93 5.58 -32.30
CA GLY A 527 9.23 6.20 -32.06
C GLY A 527 9.24 7.72 -32.26
N GLU A 528 8.54 8.24 -33.27
CA GLU A 528 8.41 9.70 -33.47
C GLU A 528 7.50 10.36 -32.43
N ARG A 529 6.42 9.69 -31.99
CA ARG A 529 5.58 10.18 -30.87
C ARG A 529 6.41 10.33 -29.59
N ALA A 530 7.21 9.32 -29.24
CA ALA A 530 8.09 9.36 -28.08
C ALA A 530 9.10 10.53 -28.15
N LYS A 531 9.73 10.75 -29.32
CA LYS A 531 10.64 11.88 -29.57
C LYS A 531 9.94 13.24 -29.50
N LYS A 532 8.72 13.36 -30.01
CA LYS A 532 7.91 14.61 -29.96
C LYS A 532 7.66 15.02 -28.52
N ILE A 533 7.23 14.07 -27.67
CA ILE A 533 6.97 14.32 -26.24
C ILE A 533 8.25 14.77 -25.53
N ARG A 534 9.36 14.04 -25.67
CA ARG A 534 10.66 14.42 -25.06
C ARG A 534 11.06 15.84 -25.43
N ARG A 535 11.01 16.18 -26.71
CA ARG A 535 11.35 17.52 -27.20
C ARG A 535 10.45 18.59 -26.60
N CYS A 536 9.14 18.35 -26.56
CA CYS A 536 8.20 19.30 -25.98
C CYS A 536 8.46 19.53 -24.47
N VAL A 537 8.77 18.49 -23.71
CA VAL A 537 9.12 18.63 -22.28
C VAL A 537 10.40 19.46 -22.11
N GLU A 538 11.46 19.17 -22.88
CA GLU A 538 12.70 19.95 -22.87
C GLU A 538 12.50 21.42 -23.31
N GLU A 539 11.55 21.71 -24.20
CA GLU A 539 11.27 23.07 -24.69
C GLU A 539 10.30 23.88 -23.81
N LYS A 540 9.37 23.22 -23.10
CA LYS A 540 8.24 23.89 -22.43
C LYS A 540 8.23 23.82 -20.91
N TYR A 541 8.78 22.75 -20.33
CA TYR A 541 8.71 22.53 -18.88
C TYR A 541 9.96 23.02 -18.14
N TRP A 542 11.08 23.18 -18.84
CA TRP A 542 12.31 23.64 -18.23
C TRP A 542 12.27 25.12 -17.84
N MET A 543 12.72 25.41 -16.61
CA MET A 543 12.81 26.73 -16.01
C MET A 543 14.28 27.08 -15.87
N GLU A 544 14.84 27.79 -16.86
CA GLU A 544 16.27 28.14 -16.92
C GLU A 544 16.74 28.89 -15.65
N GLU A 545 15.88 29.73 -15.06
CA GLU A 545 16.17 30.49 -13.84
C GLU A 545 16.26 29.63 -12.57
N ALA A 546 15.60 28.47 -12.57
CA ALA A 546 15.57 27.54 -11.44
C ALA A 546 16.47 26.31 -11.64
N GLY A 547 16.91 26.04 -12.88
CA GLY A 547 17.62 24.81 -13.24
C GLY A 547 16.76 23.55 -13.00
N PHE A 548 15.45 23.64 -13.24
CA PHE A 548 14.48 22.61 -12.85
C PHE A 548 13.26 22.57 -13.80
N TYR A 549 12.43 21.52 -13.72
CA TYR A 549 11.19 21.42 -14.50
C TYR A 549 9.96 21.85 -13.69
N GLY A 550 9.05 22.63 -14.30
CA GLY A 550 7.72 22.89 -13.75
C GLY A 550 6.85 21.63 -13.72
N ILE A 551 5.81 21.62 -12.87
CA ILE A 551 5.00 20.41 -12.61
C ILE A 551 4.01 20.06 -13.73
N ALA A 552 3.47 21.07 -14.44
CA ALA A 552 2.41 20.87 -15.42
C ALA A 552 2.31 22.02 -16.44
N LEU A 553 1.73 21.76 -17.62
CA LEU A 553 1.10 22.79 -18.45
C LEU A 553 -0.42 22.76 -18.24
N ASP A 554 -1.05 23.94 -18.18
CA ASP A 554 -2.51 24.09 -18.11
C ASP A 554 -3.18 24.10 -19.50
N GLY A 555 -4.51 24.23 -19.54
CA GLY A 555 -5.29 24.29 -20.79
C GLY A 555 -4.99 25.52 -21.65
N HIS A 556 -4.52 26.60 -21.04
CA HIS A 556 -4.03 27.81 -21.72
C HIS A 556 -2.60 27.65 -22.21
N GLY A 557 -1.90 26.56 -21.86
CA GLY A 557 -0.51 26.27 -22.16
C GLY A 557 0.49 27.11 -21.36
N GLU A 558 0.06 27.68 -20.24
CA GLU A 558 0.93 28.29 -19.24
C GLU A 558 1.62 27.20 -18.42
N LEU A 559 2.90 27.41 -18.07
CA LEU A 559 3.62 26.50 -17.20
C LEU A 559 3.25 26.77 -15.73
N CYS A 560 2.74 25.75 -15.06
CA CYS A 560 2.73 25.67 -13.60
C CYS A 560 4.19 25.62 -13.10
N ARG A 561 4.79 26.80 -12.88
CA ARG A 561 6.21 26.99 -12.49
C ARG A 561 6.47 26.56 -11.03
N VAL A 562 6.20 25.29 -10.74
CA VAL A 562 6.28 24.71 -9.40
C VAL A 562 7.33 23.60 -9.36
N MET A 563 8.26 23.71 -8.41
CA MET A 563 9.31 22.72 -8.17
C MET A 563 8.78 21.59 -7.28
N ALA A 564 8.46 20.46 -7.89
CA ALA A 564 7.93 19.26 -7.22
C ALA A 564 8.79 18.01 -7.49
N SER A 565 8.62 16.99 -6.64
CA SER A 565 9.33 15.70 -6.75
C SER A 565 9.04 14.93 -8.04
N ASN A 566 7.99 15.30 -8.79
CA ASN A 566 7.64 14.79 -10.11
C ASN A 566 8.83 14.82 -11.11
N ALA A 567 9.77 15.76 -10.96
CA ALA A 567 11.00 15.79 -11.76
C ALA A 567 11.91 14.56 -11.50
N GLY A 568 11.88 13.97 -10.30
CA GLY A 568 12.54 12.69 -10.01
C GLY A 568 11.99 11.53 -10.84
N HIS A 569 10.69 11.56 -11.16
CA HIS A 569 10.07 10.58 -12.05
C HIS A 569 10.52 10.79 -13.52
N LEU A 570 10.69 12.04 -13.99
CA LEU A 570 11.33 12.29 -15.30
C LEU A 570 12.69 11.59 -15.41
N LEU A 571 13.53 11.71 -14.37
CA LEU A 571 14.82 11.03 -14.29
C LEU A 571 14.65 9.52 -14.26
N ALA A 572 13.71 9.01 -13.45
CA ALA A 572 13.44 7.58 -13.29
C ALA A 572 13.11 6.89 -14.63
N PHE A 573 12.49 7.59 -15.58
CA PHE A 573 12.16 7.09 -16.91
C PHE A 573 13.09 7.63 -18.03
N GLY A 574 14.12 8.41 -17.68
CA GLY A 574 15.23 8.75 -18.57
C GLY A 574 14.87 9.77 -19.66
N LEU A 575 13.89 10.65 -19.40
CA LEU A 575 13.47 11.67 -20.36
C LEU A 575 14.46 12.85 -20.49
N PRO A 576 14.97 13.45 -19.38
CA PRO A 576 15.83 14.63 -19.45
C PRO A 576 17.14 14.43 -20.20
N THR A 577 17.67 15.52 -20.77
CA THR A 577 19.08 15.59 -21.18
C THR A 577 20.01 15.39 -19.97
N ARG A 578 21.23 14.87 -20.19
CA ARG A 578 22.17 14.52 -19.10
C ARG A 578 22.46 15.69 -18.16
N GLU A 579 22.74 16.87 -18.73
CA GLU A 579 23.06 18.10 -17.99
C GLU A 579 21.90 18.59 -17.13
N ARG A 580 20.69 18.67 -17.71
CA ARG A 580 19.47 19.08 -16.99
C ARG A 580 19.09 18.06 -15.92
N GLY A 581 19.27 16.76 -16.19
CA GLY A 581 19.06 15.72 -15.20
C GLY A 581 20.03 15.81 -14.02
N GLU A 582 21.31 16.10 -14.27
CA GLU A 582 22.30 16.38 -13.21
C GLU A 582 21.97 17.66 -12.40
N ALA A 583 21.29 18.65 -13.00
CA ALA A 583 20.77 19.81 -12.26
C ALA A 583 19.59 19.44 -11.35
N VAL A 584 18.63 18.64 -11.84
CA VAL A 584 17.53 18.10 -11.03
C VAL A 584 18.06 17.24 -9.87
N VAL A 585 19.08 16.41 -10.11
CA VAL A 585 19.80 15.65 -9.07
C VAL A 585 20.27 16.56 -7.94
N ARG A 586 20.97 17.65 -8.27
CA ARG A 586 21.47 18.62 -7.27
C ARG A 586 20.32 19.31 -6.50
N ALA A 587 19.21 19.61 -7.17
CA ALA A 587 18.05 20.23 -6.53
C ALA A 587 17.35 19.26 -5.55
N LEU A 588 17.09 18.01 -5.94
CA LEU A 588 16.44 17.01 -5.08
C LEU A 588 17.27 16.63 -3.85
N ASP A 589 18.60 16.62 -3.98
CA ASP A 589 19.58 16.34 -2.89
C ASP A 589 19.81 17.58 -1.98
N SER A 590 19.29 18.76 -2.36
CA SER A 590 19.41 20.00 -1.57
C SER A 590 18.35 20.08 -0.46
N THR A 591 18.57 20.97 0.52
CA THR A 591 17.61 21.24 1.62
C THR A 591 16.26 21.83 1.17
N LEU A 592 16.10 22.19 -0.12
CA LEU A 592 14.80 22.53 -0.70
C LEU A 592 13.86 21.31 -0.74
N PHE A 593 14.40 20.11 -0.91
CA PHE A 593 13.66 18.85 -1.04
C PHE A 593 14.07 17.80 0.00
N HIS A 594 15.37 17.62 0.25
CA HIS A 594 15.85 16.60 1.17
C HIS A 594 15.69 17.06 2.64
N THR A 595 14.81 16.39 3.37
CA THR A 595 14.49 16.68 4.78
C THR A 595 15.53 16.13 5.76
N GLY A 596 16.38 15.19 5.32
CA GLY A 596 17.21 14.34 6.19
C GLY A 596 16.55 13.02 6.58
N TRP A 597 15.27 12.85 6.24
CA TRP A 597 14.52 11.60 6.25
C TRP A 597 14.15 11.11 4.84
N GLY A 598 13.98 12.04 3.89
CA GLY A 598 13.76 11.76 2.47
C GLY A 598 13.52 13.03 1.66
N VAL A 599 13.26 12.87 0.36
CA VAL A 599 12.75 13.91 -0.54
C VAL A 599 11.26 14.13 -0.23
N ARG A 600 10.87 15.36 0.08
CA ARG A 600 9.44 15.73 0.18
C ARG A 600 8.84 16.00 -1.19
N THR A 601 7.51 15.90 -1.30
CA THR A 601 6.78 16.03 -2.57
C THR A 601 6.93 17.39 -3.25
N LEU A 602 7.24 18.44 -2.49
CA LEU A 602 7.22 19.83 -2.94
C LEU A 602 8.39 20.60 -2.31
N ALA A 603 9.05 21.49 -3.06
CA ALA A 603 10.14 22.29 -2.51
C ALA A 603 9.62 23.27 -1.43
N ALA A 604 10.42 23.54 -0.38
CA ALA A 604 10.00 24.42 0.71
C ALA A 604 9.80 25.90 0.33
N SER A 605 10.16 26.28 -0.89
CA SER A 605 9.99 27.63 -1.45
C SER A 605 8.67 27.83 -2.22
N GLN A 606 7.85 26.79 -2.36
CA GLN A 606 6.64 26.84 -3.20
C GLN A 606 5.43 27.38 -2.44
N ALA A 607 4.54 28.09 -3.14
CA ALA A 607 3.44 28.84 -2.54
C ALA A 607 2.50 28.02 -1.64
N ARG A 608 2.28 26.74 -1.95
CA ARG A 608 1.45 25.81 -1.15
C ARG A 608 2.23 24.82 -0.29
N PHE A 609 3.52 25.08 -0.03
CA PHE A 609 4.32 24.16 0.78
C PHE A 609 3.79 24.05 2.22
N ASN A 610 3.36 22.84 2.57
CA ASN A 610 2.98 22.46 3.92
C ASN A 610 3.58 21.08 4.23
N PRO A 611 4.53 20.95 5.17
CA PRO A 611 5.17 19.66 5.50
C PRO A 611 4.20 18.61 6.07
N MET A 612 2.98 19.01 6.45
CA MET A 612 1.91 18.13 6.93
C MET A 612 0.86 17.81 5.86
N ALA A 613 0.94 18.38 4.66
CA ALA A 613 -0.06 18.14 3.61
C ALA A 613 0.23 16.86 2.82
N TYR A 614 -0.85 16.15 2.45
CA TYR A 614 -0.81 14.83 1.80
C TYR A 614 0.11 14.80 0.57
N HIS A 615 -0.08 15.71 -0.39
CA HIS A 615 0.75 15.83 -1.59
C HIS A 615 1.59 17.11 -1.67
N ASN A 616 1.47 18.03 -0.71
CA ASN A 616 2.06 19.38 -0.75
C ASN A 616 3.21 19.62 0.26
N GLY A 617 3.86 18.56 0.74
CA GLY A 617 5.12 18.69 1.49
C GLY A 617 5.52 17.52 2.37
N SER A 618 4.72 16.44 2.43
CA SER A 618 5.06 15.15 3.03
C SER A 618 6.21 14.42 2.30
N VAL A 619 6.69 13.31 2.87
CA VAL A 619 7.66 12.37 2.27
C VAL A 619 6.97 11.03 2.02
N TRP A 620 6.97 10.59 0.76
CA TRP A 620 6.38 9.33 0.32
C TRP A 620 7.49 8.34 -0.08
N PRO A 621 7.57 7.13 0.51
CA PRO A 621 8.60 6.16 0.15
C PRO A 621 8.61 5.79 -1.34
N HIS A 622 7.43 5.69 -1.99
CA HIS A 622 7.36 5.28 -3.40
C HIS A 622 7.95 6.34 -4.37
N ASP A 623 7.65 7.62 -4.13
CA ASP A 623 8.23 8.78 -4.83
C ASP A 623 9.74 8.82 -4.61
N ASN A 624 10.18 8.58 -3.37
CA ASN A 624 11.59 8.50 -3.01
C ASN A 624 12.31 7.33 -3.71
N ALA A 625 11.64 6.21 -3.97
CA ALA A 625 12.18 5.10 -4.72
C ALA A 625 12.36 5.42 -6.21
N LEU A 626 11.37 6.10 -6.82
CA LEU A 626 11.47 6.60 -8.19
C LEU A 626 12.54 7.69 -8.31
N CYS A 627 12.60 8.62 -7.35
CA CYS A 627 13.71 9.57 -7.20
C CYS A 627 15.05 8.83 -7.14
N ALA A 628 15.24 7.81 -6.29
CA ALA A 628 16.50 7.06 -6.20
C ALA A 628 16.90 6.40 -7.54
N ARG A 629 15.95 5.80 -8.26
CA ARG A 629 16.17 5.26 -9.62
C ARG A 629 16.64 6.34 -10.59
N GLY A 630 15.99 7.50 -10.55
CA GLY A 630 16.35 8.67 -11.35
C GLY A 630 17.72 9.25 -11.00
N LEU A 631 18.00 9.46 -9.71
CA LEU A 631 19.27 9.95 -9.21
C LEU A 631 20.43 9.06 -9.70
N SER A 632 20.29 7.75 -9.56
CA SER A 632 21.30 6.78 -10.00
C SER A 632 21.60 6.88 -11.50
N ARG A 633 20.56 6.94 -12.36
CA ARG A 633 20.70 7.07 -13.83
C ARG A 633 21.43 8.34 -14.27
N TYR A 634 21.30 9.44 -13.52
CA TYR A 634 21.92 10.74 -13.84
C TYR A 634 23.17 11.03 -13.00
N GLY A 635 23.93 10.00 -12.61
CA GLY A 635 25.22 10.13 -11.93
C GLY A 635 25.13 10.42 -10.41
N GLY A 636 23.93 10.65 -9.89
CA GLY A 636 23.63 10.87 -8.47
C GLY A 636 23.52 9.58 -7.64
N LYS A 637 24.23 8.50 -8.00
CA LYS A 637 24.15 7.20 -7.27
C LYS A 637 24.49 7.33 -5.78
N ALA A 638 25.47 8.17 -5.43
CA ALA A 638 25.77 8.47 -4.04
C ALA A 638 24.60 9.17 -3.30
N SER A 639 23.80 9.99 -4.00
CA SER A 639 22.58 10.60 -3.47
C SER A 639 21.46 9.55 -3.32
N ALA A 640 21.34 8.60 -4.25
CA ALA A 640 20.41 7.46 -4.11
C ALA A 640 20.74 6.59 -2.88
N VAL A 641 22.04 6.33 -2.61
CA VAL A 641 22.50 5.62 -1.40
C VAL A 641 22.18 6.40 -0.12
N ARG A 642 22.38 7.73 -0.11
CA ARG A 642 21.97 8.59 1.01
C ARG A 642 20.46 8.54 1.23
N LEU A 643 19.67 8.52 0.16
CA LEU A 643 18.21 8.47 0.25
C LEU A 643 17.72 7.14 0.81
N LEU A 644 18.33 6.02 0.38
CA LEU A 644 18.09 4.68 0.94
C LEU A 644 18.46 4.64 2.44
N GLN A 645 19.60 5.23 2.81
CA GLN A 645 20.03 5.33 4.21
C GLN A 645 19.07 6.20 5.06
N ALA A 646 18.52 7.28 4.49
CA ALA A 646 17.58 8.15 5.17
C ALA A 646 16.23 7.45 5.42
N LEU A 647 15.71 6.72 4.44
CA LEU A 647 14.48 5.93 4.61
C LEU A 647 14.68 4.69 5.49
N PHE A 648 15.85 4.06 5.48
CA PHE A 648 16.19 3.02 6.48
C PHE A 648 16.12 3.59 7.90
N GLN A 649 16.71 4.77 8.12
CA GLN A 649 16.67 5.44 9.42
C GLN A 649 15.26 5.92 9.79
N ALA A 650 14.41 6.26 8.82
CA ALA A 650 12.98 6.50 9.07
C ALA A 650 12.27 5.20 9.50
N ALA A 651 12.50 4.08 8.80
CA ALA A 651 11.89 2.78 9.10
C ALA A 651 12.20 2.29 10.54
N VAL A 652 13.40 2.57 11.06
CA VAL A 652 13.76 2.30 12.47
C VAL A 652 12.79 2.95 13.47
N ASN A 653 12.17 4.08 13.12
CA ASN A 653 11.21 4.81 13.97
C ASN A 653 9.74 4.42 13.70
N PHE A 654 9.49 3.52 12.75
CA PHE A 654 8.17 2.99 12.41
C PHE A 654 8.16 1.45 12.48
N ASP A 655 8.84 0.87 13.47
CA ASP A 655 8.92 -0.59 13.72
C ASP A 655 9.30 -1.43 12.48
N MET A 656 10.24 -0.89 11.68
CA MET A 656 10.73 -1.43 10.42
C MET A 656 9.67 -1.51 9.29
N ARG A 657 8.52 -0.86 9.45
CA ARG A 657 7.45 -0.76 8.45
C ARG A 657 7.28 0.70 8.05
N LEU A 658 7.71 1.08 6.85
CA LEU A 658 7.45 2.44 6.37
C LEU A 658 5.93 2.65 6.12
N PRO A 659 5.35 3.77 6.59
CA PRO A 659 3.98 4.13 6.25
C PRO A 659 3.88 4.53 4.77
N GLU A 660 2.65 4.63 4.28
CA GLU A 660 2.30 5.24 2.99
C GLU A 660 3.00 6.60 2.77
N LEU A 661 2.97 7.46 3.79
CA LEU A 661 3.66 8.75 3.85
C LEU A 661 3.96 9.16 5.31
N PHE A 662 4.87 10.12 5.49
CA PHE A 662 5.08 10.81 6.76
C PHE A 662 5.37 12.30 6.53
N CYS A 663 5.25 13.14 7.56
CA CYS A 663 5.36 14.59 7.41
C CYS A 663 6.80 15.04 7.05
N GLY A 664 6.95 15.93 6.08
CA GLY A 664 8.23 16.37 5.52
C GLY A 664 8.93 17.48 6.32
N PHE A 665 8.87 17.40 7.64
CA PHE A 665 9.64 18.25 8.53
C PHE A 665 11.15 17.94 8.41
N PRO A 666 12.03 18.97 8.45
CA PRO A 666 13.46 18.75 8.50
C PRO A 666 13.87 17.95 9.75
N ARG A 667 14.78 17.00 9.57
CA ARG A 667 15.33 16.16 10.63
C ARG A 667 16.07 16.99 11.66
N ARG A 668 15.74 16.75 12.94
CA ARG A 668 16.41 17.34 14.10
C ARG A 668 17.15 16.27 14.88
N ARG A 669 18.17 16.67 15.64
CA ARG A 669 19.03 15.72 16.36
C ARG A 669 18.29 15.12 17.56
N GLY A 670 18.02 13.82 17.50
CA GLY A 670 17.35 13.08 18.58
C GLY A 670 15.81 13.09 18.51
N GLU A 671 15.23 13.72 17.50
CA GLU A 671 13.79 13.65 17.21
C GLU A 671 13.52 12.59 16.13
N PRO A 672 12.44 11.79 16.23
CA PRO A 672 12.01 10.88 15.16
C PRO A 672 11.39 11.64 13.97
N PRO A 673 11.16 10.99 12.81
CA PRO A 673 10.26 11.54 11.80
C PRO A 673 8.85 11.73 12.37
N THR A 674 8.18 12.81 11.99
CA THR A 674 6.80 13.08 12.40
C THR A 674 5.84 12.23 11.56
N ALA A 675 5.08 11.35 12.20
CA ALA A 675 4.05 10.54 11.55
C ALA A 675 2.97 11.40 10.88
N TYR A 676 2.37 10.89 9.80
CA TYR A 676 1.19 11.48 9.19
C TYR A 676 -0.08 10.76 9.71
N PRO A 677 -1.11 11.45 10.24
CA PRO A 677 -2.16 10.82 11.04
C PRO A 677 -3.03 9.77 10.34
N VAL A 678 -3.19 9.84 9.01
CA VAL A 678 -4.13 8.96 8.28
C VAL A 678 -3.47 7.98 7.31
N ALA A 679 -2.14 7.85 7.35
CA ALA A 679 -1.36 7.01 6.44
C ALA A 679 -1.68 5.51 6.57
N CYS A 680 -1.79 4.79 5.45
CA CYS A 680 -1.88 3.33 5.50
C CYS A 680 -0.58 2.69 6.01
N LEU A 681 -0.73 1.63 6.82
CA LEU A 681 0.37 0.96 7.52
C LEU A 681 0.07 -0.55 7.69
N PRO A 682 0.30 -1.39 6.67
CA PRO A 682 1.19 -1.17 5.52
C PRO A 682 0.49 -0.66 4.24
N GLN A 683 1.32 -0.18 3.31
CA GLN A 683 0.97 0.19 1.94
C GLN A 683 1.96 -0.44 0.96
N ALA A 684 1.48 -1.02 -0.14
CA ALA A 684 2.24 -1.86 -1.06
C ALA A 684 3.40 -1.11 -1.74
N TRP A 685 3.15 0.08 -2.30
CA TRP A 685 4.21 0.87 -2.95
C TRP A 685 5.26 1.44 -1.97
N ALA A 686 4.96 1.45 -0.66
CA ALA A 686 5.90 1.82 0.39
C ALA A 686 6.74 0.61 0.83
N ALA A 687 6.09 -0.54 1.00
CA ALA A 687 6.76 -1.82 1.24
C ALA A 687 7.68 -2.22 0.08
N GLY A 688 7.31 -1.90 -1.17
CA GLY A 688 8.10 -2.14 -2.39
C GLY A 688 9.32 -1.21 -2.55
N SER A 689 9.26 0.00 -1.99
CA SER A 689 10.29 1.05 -2.14
C SER A 689 11.75 0.62 -1.92
N PRO A 690 12.13 -0.06 -0.81
CA PRO A 690 13.53 -0.46 -0.59
C PRO A 690 14.12 -1.34 -1.69
N PHE A 691 13.29 -2.13 -2.39
CA PHE A 691 13.77 -3.02 -3.45
C PHE A 691 14.22 -2.26 -4.69
N MET A 692 13.47 -1.24 -5.14
CA MET A 692 13.88 -0.36 -6.24
C MET A 692 15.09 0.50 -5.86
N MET A 693 15.13 0.98 -4.62
CA MET A 693 16.26 1.78 -4.13
C MET A 693 17.55 0.95 -4.07
N LEU A 694 17.47 -0.32 -3.64
CA LEU A 694 18.58 -1.25 -3.68
C LEU A 694 19.02 -1.55 -5.12
N GLU A 695 18.10 -1.85 -6.03
CA GLU A 695 18.39 -2.02 -7.47
C GLU A 695 19.17 -0.81 -8.02
N ALA A 696 18.69 0.41 -7.73
CA ALA A 696 19.31 1.66 -8.15
C ALA A 696 20.71 1.88 -7.52
N CYS A 697 20.92 1.49 -6.26
CA CYS A 697 22.22 1.58 -5.58
C CYS A 697 23.23 0.55 -6.10
N LEU A 698 22.78 -0.67 -6.36
CA LEU A 698 23.61 -1.77 -6.87
C LEU A 698 23.86 -1.65 -8.38
N GLY A 699 23.04 -0.88 -9.11
CA GLY A 699 23.14 -0.70 -10.56
C GLY A 699 22.89 -2.00 -11.32
N ILE A 700 21.97 -2.84 -10.82
CA ILE A 700 21.64 -4.13 -11.42
C ILE A 700 20.70 -3.90 -12.62
N MET A 701 21.01 -4.56 -13.74
CA MET A 701 20.08 -4.77 -14.85
C MET A 701 20.11 -6.24 -15.23
N ILE A 702 18.93 -6.81 -15.52
CA ILE A 702 18.77 -8.23 -15.86
C ILE A 702 18.25 -8.31 -17.30
N ASP A 703 19.00 -9.01 -18.15
CA ASP A 703 18.65 -9.32 -19.53
C ASP A 703 18.43 -10.83 -19.63
N ALA A 704 17.16 -11.24 -19.66
CA ALA A 704 16.81 -12.66 -19.70
C ALA A 704 17.04 -13.30 -21.08
N GLU A 705 16.97 -12.54 -22.17
CA GLU A 705 17.25 -13.03 -23.53
C GLU A 705 18.72 -13.46 -23.66
N ARG A 706 19.63 -12.68 -23.05
CA ARG A 706 21.07 -12.98 -23.04
C ARG A 706 21.53 -13.85 -21.88
N ARG A 707 20.65 -14.13 -20.91
CA ARG A 707 20.99 -14.72 -19.60
C ARG A 707 22.11 -13.94 -18.89
N GLU A 708 22.04 -12.61 -18.96
CA GLU A 708 23.05 -11.70 -18.42
C GLU A 708 22.52 -10.87 -17.24
N VAL A 709 23.36 -10.70 -16.22
CA VAL A 709 23.17 -9.69 -15.16
C VAL A 709 24.29 -8.67 -15.28
N LEU A 710 23.94 -7.45 -15.66
CA LEU A 710 24.83 -6.30 -15.71
C LEU A 710 24.81 -5.61 -14.34
N ILE A 711 25.98 -5.21 -13.85
CA ILE A 711 26.17 -4.52 -12.58
C ILE A 711 27.02 -3.28 -12.84
N GLU A 712 26.40 -2.11 -12.86
CA GLU A 712 27.08 -0.83 -13.08
C GLU A 712 27.40 -0.13 -11.75
N GLN A 713 28.69 0.12 -11.48
CA GLN A 713 29.19 0.91 -10.35
C GLN A 713 28.41 0.70 -9.03
N PRO A 714 28.41 -0.52 -8.46
CA PRO A 714 27.58 -0.83 -7.31
C PRO A 714 28.00 -0.01 -6.08
N MET A 715 27.02 0.37 -5.27
CA MET A 715 27.23 1.03 -3.99
C MET A 715 26.35 0.41 -2.91
N LEU A 716 26.86 0.37 -1.67
CA LEU A 716 26.16 -0.11 -0.49
C LEU A 716 25.98 1.04 0.52
N PRO A 717 24.86 1.08 1.28
CA PRO A 717 24.69 1.99 2.42
C PRO A 717 25.77 1.83 3.50
N GLU A 718 25.94 2.88 4.32
CA GLU A 718 26.89 2.86 5.44
C GLU A 718 26.46 1.84 6.51
N GLY A 719 27.42 1.15 7.12
CA GLY A 719 27.13 0.04 8.04
C GLY A 719 26.61 -1.23 7.34
N ILE A 720 26.70 -1.30 6.01
CA ILE A 720 26.56 -2.54 5.22
C ILE A 720 27.90 -2.82 4.52
N ASP A 721 28.54 -3.90 4.96
CA ASP A 721 29.85 -4.38 4.48
C ASP A 721 29.69 -5.42 3.37
N TRP A 722 28.62 -6.21 3.44
CA TRP A 722 28.23 -7.14 2.39
C TRP A 722 26.71 -7.26 2.28
N LEU A 723 26.26 -7.55 1.05
CA LEU A 723 24.88 -7.86 0.70
C LEU A 723 24.90 -9.09 -0.22
N GLU A 724 24.13 -10.09 0.12
CA GLU A 724 23.96 -11.34 -0.62
C GLU A 724 22.55 -11.37 -1.21
N ILE A 725 22.45 -11.78 -2.48
CA ILE A 725 21.21 -12.03 -3.21
C ILE A 725 21.26 -13.48 -3.67
N SER A 726 20.38 -14.33 -3.16
CA SER A 726 20.37 -15.77 -3.44
C SER A 726 19.13 -16.16 -4.25
N ASP A 727 19.30 -17.06 -5.22
CA ASP A 727 18.25 -17.51 -6.16
C ASP A 727 17.62 -16.38 -7.00
N LEU A 728 18.44 -15.47 -7.52
CA LEU A 728 18.02 -14.46 -8.49
C LEU A 728 17.75 -15.14 -9.85
N ARG A 729 16.47 -15.31 -10.19
CA ARG A 729 16.03 -15.95 -11.45
C ARG A 729 16.38 -15.10 -12.66
N VAL A 730 16.91 -15.69 -13.73
CA VAL A 730 17.20 -15.02 -15.01
C VAL A 730 16.79 -15.98 -16.13
N GLY A 731 15.66 -15.67 -16.79
CA GLY A 731 14.98 -16.65 -17.64
C GLY A 731 14.61 -17.92 -16.84
N ASP A 732 15.01 -19.07 -17.37
CA ASP A 732 14.88 -20.41 -16.77
C ASP A 732 15.97 -20.76 -15.75
N ALA A 733 17.04 -19.98 -15.64
CA ALA A 733 18.16 -20.20 -14.73
C ALA A 733 18.07 -19.35 -13.45
N SER A 734 19.00 -19.55 -12.50
CA SER A 734 19.18 -18.66 -11.35
C SER A 734 20.65 -18.48 -10.98
N VAL A 735 20.94 -17.38 -10.28
CA VAL A 735 22.29 -17.03 -9.81
C VAL A 735 22.24 -16.47 -8.39
N SER A 736 23.27 -16.72 -7.59
CA SER A 736 23.51 -15.99 -6.34
C SER A 736 24.65 -14.99 -6.54
N ILE A 737 24.45 -13.76 -6.07
CA ILE A 737 25.39 -12.64 -6.21
C ILE A 737 25.67 -12.05 -4.82
N THR A 738 26.95 -11.95 -4.46
CA THR A 738 27.40 -11.26 -3.25
C THR A 738 28.13 -9.97 -3.62
N PHE A 739 27.67 -8.86 -3.06
CA PHE A 739 28.34 -7.56 -3.07
C PHE A 739 29.14 -7.41 -1.78
N ARG A 740 30.41 -7.00 -1.88
CA ARG A 740 31.28 -6.74 -0.72
C ARG A 740 31.99 -5.41 -0.84
N ARG A 741 32.00 -4.65 0.25
CA ARG A 741 32.81 -3.44 0.43
C ARG A 741 34.28 -3.82 0.60
N ILE A 742 35.15 -3.23 -0.21
CA ILE A 742 36.61 -3.40 -0.16
C ILE A 742 37.22 -1.99 -0.27
N GLY A 743 37.55 -1.42 0.89
CA GLY A 743 37.83 0.02 1.00
C GLY A 743 36.60 0.84 0.56
N ASP A 744 36.82 1.86 -0.27
CA ASP A 744 35.76 2.75 -0.77
C ASP A 744 34.96 2.17 -1.94
N LYS A 745 35.30 0.96 -2.43
CA LYS A 745 34.63 0.31 -3.56
C LYS A 745 33.74 -0.84 -3.10
N VAL A 746 32.70 -1.12 -3.88
CA VAL A 746 31.94 -2.38 -3.78
C VAL A 746 32.29 -3.26 -4.96
N VAL A 747 32.54 -4.54 -4.69
CA VAL A 747 32.84 -5.56 -5.71
C VAL A 747 31.73 -6.61 -5.66
N ALA A 748 31.21 -6.97 -6.82
CA ALA A 748 30.26 -8.07 -6.98
C ALA A 748 31.01 -9.36 -7.35
N SER A 749 30.61 -10.48 -6.73
CA SER A 749 31.04 -11.84 -7.06
C SER A 749 29.82 -12.73 -7.16
N ALA A 750 29.75 -13.58 -8.18
CA ALA A 750 28.63 -14.51 -8.40
C ALA A 750 29.09 -15.97 -8.30
N GLU A 751 28.15 -16.86 -7.99
CA GLU A 751 28.36 -18.31 -8.12
C GLU A 751 28.51 -18.70 -9.60
N GLN A 752 29.31 -19.74 -9.87
CA GLN A 752 29.51 -20.22 -11.24
C GLN A 752 28.28 -21.00 -11.72
N GLY A 753 27.70 -20.61 -12.85
CA GLY A 753 26.51 -21.24 -13.43
C GLY A 753 26.18 -20.69 -14.82
N ASP A 754 24.97 -20.99 -15.30
CA ASP A 754 24.51 -20.68 -16.67
C ASP A 754 24.13 -19.21 -16.91
N VAL A 755 24.16 -18.38 -15.86
CA VAL A 755 23.89 -16.94 -15.90
C VAL A 755 25.21 -16.18 -15.89
N ARG A 756 25.42 -15.32 -16.89
CA ARG A 756 26.65 -14.54 -17.01
C ARG A 756 26.51 -13.21 -16.24
N VAL A 757 27.34 -13.01 -15.22
CA VAL A 757 27.38 -11.74 -14.47
C VAL A 757 28.53 -10.86 -14.97
N VAL A 758 28.22 -9.61 -15.32
CA VAL A 758 29.16 -8.65 -15.91
C VAL A 758 29.17 -7.37 -15.08
N ALA A 759 30.29 -7.08 -14.43
CA ALA A 759 30.50 -5.86 -13.65
C ALA A 759 31.21 -4.76 -14.47
N LEU A 760 30.59 -3.58 -14.54
CA LEU A 760 31.15 -2.35 -15.09
C LEU A 760 31.52 -1.44 -13.90
N LEU A 761 32.80 -1.42 -13.54
CA LEU A 761 33.35 -0.73 -12.35
C LEU A 761 33.77 0.71 -12.63
#